data_AF-A0A1X1HN32-F1
#
_entry.id   AF-A0A1X1HN32-F1
#
_cell.length_a   1.000
_cell.length_b   1.000
_cell.length_c   1.000
_cell.angle_alpha   90.00
_cell.angle_beta   90.00
_cell.angle_gamma   90.00
#
_symmetry.space_group_name_H-M   'P 1'
#
loop_
_entity.id
_entity.type
_entity.pdbx_description
1 polymer ?
#
loop_
_entity_poly.entity_id
_entity_poly.type
_entity_poly.pdbx_seq_one_letter_code
_entity_poly.pdbx_strand_id
1 'polypeptide(L)'
;MKKSKKFLVTSLATATLGLISFADTTGDFPFSAQHVSAQEKDASKNGKVVKENTTSASNQAEKSKTPAQNPAEKPKTPAPKPEPKPAPKPAEKPKTPAQKPAEKPKNTSPKEDKSKSTAQSGWVGSSYYENGTKVTNKWIFDKKANSYFYLNASGNYVQNAWVGNYYLKSDGKMAKSEWIYDKNYGSYYYLTAEGSYARNAWVGNYYLKSDGKRAKNEWIYDNNYGSYYYLTGEGSYARNTWVGNYYLKSDGKMAKAEWIYDKNYGSYYYLTAEGSYARNKWVGNYYLKSDGKMAKNEWVDGGRYYVGDDGLWQPKPAPKPAPKPAEKPKTPAPKPAEKPKTPAPKPAEKPKTPAQKPAEKPKTPAQKPAEKPKTPAPKPAEKPKTPAPKPAEKPKTPAQKPAEKPKTPAPKPTEKAKETTPKQDKSQSKVQSGWVGNYYLKSDGKRAKNEWVDGGRYYVDSDGKKVKSDWIYDKNYGSYYYLTAEGSSARNKWVGRYYLKSDGKMAKNEWVDGGRYYVGSDGEMVRGKWVDGGRYYVGYDGVRQPKPADGNPYSAALKKAKDYNSFSHMSKKALYEQLTWHGFSGSAVQYAINHLNADYKANALIQARKYTDLSKTKIYERLTSPWIGRFTKEEANYAIQKLDLAPEGSIARNKWVGYYYYKSDGKIAKNEWVDGGRYYVGSDGEMARGKWVDGGRYYVGYDGVRQLKPADGNPYNAALSKAKSYNSSVHMSKKALYDQLAWHGFSSSAVQYAIDHLNADYKANALIRAREYRKNTNLSKTKIYERLTSPWNGQFTKEEANYAIQHLGD
;
A
#
# COMPACT_ATOMS: atom_id res chain seq x y z
N MET A 1 -23.72 -35.35 -48.86
CA MET A 1 -24.88 -34.67 -49.50
C MET A 1 -25.76 -34.02 -48.43
N LYS A 2 -26.53 -32.96 -48.77
CA LYS A 2 -27.88 -32.58 -48.24
C LYS A 2 -28.04 -32.45 -46.69
N LYS A 3 -28.59 -31.38 -46.06
CA LYS A 3 -29.28 -30.11 -46.41
C LYS A 3 -28.99 -29.12 -45.24
N SER A 4 -28.65 -27.84 -45.39
CA SER A 4 -29.51 -26.67 -45.72
C SER A 4 -30.79 -26.54 -44.88
N LYS A 5 -30.93 -25.53 -44.00
CA LYS A 5 -31.49 -24.16 -44.21
C LYS A 5 -31.63 -23.51 -42.80
N LYS A 6 -31.85 -22.20 -42.57
CA LYS A 6 -32.10 -21.01 -43.41
C LYS A 6 -31.63 -19.74 -42.65
N PHE A 7 -31.50 -18.60 -43.34
CA PHE A 7 -31.21 -17.29 -42.74
C PHE A 7 -32.44 -16.66 -42.08
N LEU A 8 -32.20 -15.68 -41.19
CA LEU A 8 -32.94 -14.41 -41.24
C LEU A 8 -31.93 -13.25 -41.17
N VAL A 9 -32.13 -12.24 -42.01
CA VAL A 9 -31.43 -10.96 -41.99
C VAL A 9 -32.48 -9.87 -41.80
N THR A 10 -32.19 -8.84 -41.02
CA THR A 10 -33.01 -7.63 -40.97
C THR A 10 -32.09 -6.43 -40.78
N SER A 11 -32.31 -5.40 -41.59
CA SER A 11 -31.52 -4.18 -41.66
C SER A 11 -32.34 -2.96 -41.21
N LEU A 12 -31.75 -1.77 -41.32
CA LEU A 12 -32.26 -0.46 -40.90
C LEU A 12 -32.26 -0.25 -39.36
N ALA A 13 -32.12 0.97 -38.84
CA ALA A 13 -31.97 2.27 -39.50
C ALA A 13 -30.80 3.09 -38.91
N THR A 14 -30.20 3.94 -39.73
CA THR A 14 -29.38 5.08 -39.26
C THR A 14 -30.28 6.18 -38.68
N ALA A 15 -29.94 6.70 -37.51
CA ALA A 15 -30.63 7.83 -36.89
C ALA A 15 -29.64 9.00 -36.70
N THR A 16 -29.74 10.02 -37.54
CA THR A 16 -28.99 11.28 -37.41
C THR A 16 -29.67 12.21 -36.42
N LEU A 17 -28.98 12.48 -35.30
CA LEU A 17 -29.20 13.58 -34.38
C LEU A 17 -27.82 14.14 -34.01
N GLY A 18 -27.59 15.45 -33.91
CA GLY A 18 -28.51 16.57 -34.14
C GLY A 18 -27.84 17.81 -33.56
N LEU A 19 -27.25 18.65 -34.41
CA LEU A 19 -26.55 19.86 -33.95
C LEU A 19 -27.56 20.86 -33.37
N ILE A 20 -27.41 21.18 -32.08
CA ILE A 20 -28.08 22.32 -31.45
C ILE A 20 -26.99 23.29 -31.01
N SER A 21 -26.87 24.38 -31.77
CA SER A 21 -26.09 25.55 -31.39
C SER A 21 -26.87 26.37 -30.36
N PHE A 22 -26.19 26.86 -29.32
CA PHE A 22 -26.67 28.02 -28.56
C PHE A 22 -25.60 29.10 -28.63
N ALA A 23 -26.03 30.30 -29.00
CA ALA A 23 -25.20 31.50 -29.09
C ALA A 23 -25.28 32.30 -27.78
N ASP A 24 -24.53 33.39 -27.72
CA ASP A 24 -24.26 34.17 -26.51
C ASP A 24 -25.49 34.79 -25.81
N THR A 25 -25.29 35.10 -24.54
CA THR A 25 -25.93 36.26 -23.91
C THR A 25 -24.89 36.93 -23.01
N THR A 26 -24.49 38.15 -23.36
CA THR A 26 -23.45 38.93 -22.69
C THR A 26 -24.01 39.79 -21.55
N GLY A 27 -23.15 40.19 -20.61
CA GLY A 27 -23.53 41.02 -19.46
C GLY A 27 -22.38 41.32 -18.49
N ASP A 28 -21.50 42.24 -18.85
CA ASP A 28 -21.26 43.54 -18.17
C ASP A 28 -21.73 43.66 -16.69
N PHE A 29 -20.99 44.19 -15.71
CA PHE A 29 -19.66 44.84 -15.64
C PHE A 29 -19.04 44.53 -14.24
N PRO A 30 -18.20 45.39 -13.60
CA PRO A 30 -16.75 45.44 -13.76
C PRO A 30 -15.98 45.13 -12.45
N PHE A 31 -14.64 45.04 -12.49
CA PHE A 31 -13.79 45.67 -11.47
C PHE A 31 -12.35 45.89 -11.98
N SER A 32 -11.70 46.95 -11.49
CA SER A 32 -10.41 47.44 -11.99
C SER A 32 -9.20 46.74 -11.36
N ALA A 33 -8.09 46.67 -12.09
CA ALA A 33 -6.81 46.20 -11.60
C ALA A 33 -5.90 47.38 -11.22
N GLN A 34 -5.33 47.36 -10.02
CA GLN A 34 -4.27 48.28 -9.61
C GLN A 34 -2.96 47.50 -9.40
N HIS A 35 -1.89 47.97 -10.06
CA HIS A 35 -0.53 47.50 -9.81
C HIS A 35 0.01 48.13 -8.51
N VAL A 36 0.66 47.31 -7.67
CA VAL A 36 1.66 47.79 -6.72
C VAL A 36 2.88 46.85 -6.82
N SER A 37 4.04 47.43 -7.12
CA SER A 37 5.34 46.74 -7.07
C SER A 37 5.95 46.86 -5.68
N ALA A 38 6.62 45.80 -5.21
CA ALA A 38 7.51 45.85 -4.07
C ALA A 38 8.96 45.61 -4.55
N GLN A 39 9.89 46.41 -4.04
CA GLN A 39 11.29 46.43 -4.44
C GLN A 39 12.16 46.47 -3.18
N GLU A 40 13.34 45.82 -3.23
CA GLU A 40 14.24 45.70 -2.07
C GLU A 40 14.84 47.05 -1.66
N LYS A 41 15.04 47.28 -0.34
CA LYS A 41 16.41 47.35 0.23
C LYS A 41 16.53 47.52 1.76
N ASP A 42 17.68 47.00 2.21
CA ASP A 42 18.51 47.31 3.38
C ASP A 42 18.10 48.39 4.40
N ALA A 43 18.15 48.03 5.69
CA ALA A 43 18.82 48.82 6.74
C ALA A 43 19.24 47.93 7.93
N SER A 44 20.34 48.28 8.61
CA SER A 44 20.82 47.61 9.83
C SER A 44 21.51 48.60 10.76
N LYS A 45 21.31 48.48 12.09
CA LYS A 45 22.28 48.89 13.12
C LYS A 45 21.95 48.40 14.55
N ASN A 46 23.01 48.31 15.35
CA ASN A 46 23.11 47.66 16.66
C ASN A 46 22.37 48.35 17.83
N GLY A 47 22.09 47.55 18.88
CA GLY A 47 21.93 47.99 20.27
C GLY A 47 22.38 46.86 21.23
N LYS A 48 23.07 47.16 22.34
CA LYS A 48 23.72 46.14 23.21
C LYS A 48 23.77 46.52 24.70
N VAL A 49 22.86 45.97 25.50
CA VAL A 49 22.89 45.81 26.98
C VAL A 49 22.11 44.51 27.30
N VAL A 50 22.52 43.46 28.05
CA VAL A 50 23.55 43.16 29.09
C VAL A 50 23.00 43.20 30.54
N LYS A 51 23.42 42.22 31.37
CA LYS A 51 22.86 41.81 32.69
C LYS A 51 21.53 41.02 32.56
N GLU A 52 21.15 40.10 33.46
CA GLU A 52 21.82 39.54 34.65
C GLU A 52 21.55 38.01 34.79
N ASN A 53 21.96 37.43 35.91
CA ASN A 53 21.82 36.04 36.39
C ASN A 53 20.52 35.84 37.23
N THR A 54 20.20 34.75 37.96
CA THR A 54 20.94 33.57 38.52
C THR A 54 19.89 32.49 38.88
N THR A 55 19.98 31.21 38.48
CA THR A 55 20.74 30.06 39.07
C THR A 55 20.07 29.28 40.22
N SER A 56 19.78 27.99 39.99
CA SER A 56 19.96 26.80 40.88
C SER A 56 19.56 25.53 40.10
N ALA A 57 20.39 24.51 39.85
CA ALA A 57 21.03 23.52 40.75
C ALA A 57 20.01 22.47 41.29
N SER A 58 20.24 21.14 41.31
CA SER A 58 21.46 20.31 41.44
C SER A 58 21.40 19.05 40.51
N ASN A 59 22.49 18.57 39.89
CA ASN A 59 23.52 17.57 40.34
C ASN A 59 22.99 16.12 40.56
N GLN A 60 23.69 15.01 40.26
CA GLN A 60 24.98 14.65 39.61
C GLN A 60 24.91 13.13 39.19
N ALA A 61 25.89 12.36 38.65
CA ALA A 61 27.35 12.45 38.38
C ALA A 61 27.68 11.58 37.10
N GLU A 62 28.79 11.71 36.36
CA GLU A 62 30.19 11.19 36.51
C GLU A 62 30.38 9.65 36.51
N LYS A 63 31.45 9.04 35.94
CA LYS A 63 32.75 9.46 35.31
C LYS A 63 33.13 8.39 34.24
N SER A 64 34.22 8.36 33.45
CA SER A 64 35.50 9.09 33.28
C SER A 64 35.97 8.88 31.81
N LYS A 65 36.46 9.88 31.05
CA LYS A 65 37.86 10.38 30.89
C LYS A 65 38.84 9.58 30.00
N THR A 66 39.32 10.25 28.94
CA THR A 66 40.63 10.12 28.26
C THR A 66 41.17 11.56 28.03
N PRO A 67 42.48 11.87 28.11
CA PRO A 67 42.96 13.26 28.33
C PRO A 67 43.28 14.09 27.06
N ALA A 68 43.65 15.37 27.30
CA ALA A 68 44.06 16.39 26.31
C ALA A 68 45.56 16.24 25.88
N GLN A 69 46.20 17.08 25.06
CA GLN A 69 46.42 18.54 25.18
C GLN A 69 46.67 19.28 23.83
N ASN A 70 46.85 20.62 23.91
CA ASN A 70 47.21 21.65 22.90
C ASN A 70 48.46 22.42 23.47
N PRO A 71 49.01 23.55 22.95
CA PRO A 71 48.85 24.30 21.68
C PRO A 71 50.18 24.83 21.01
N ALA A 72 50.06 25.62 19.92
CA ALA A 72 51.01 26.65 19.40
C ALA A 72 52.42 26.20 18.89
N GLU A 73 53.22 26.96 18.10
CA GLU A 73 53.11 28.34 17.55
C GLU A 73 53.71 28.49 16.10
N LYS A 74 54.05 29.71 15.65
CA LYS A 74 54.43 30.16 14.26
C LYS A 74 55.91 30.65 14.24
N PRO A 75 56.49 31.26 13.15
CA PRO A 75 56.28 31.18 11.69
C PRO A 75 57.61 30.98 10.88
N LYS A 76 57.52 30.73 9.54
CA LYS A 76 58.30 31.43 8.47
C LYS A 76 57.95 30.92 7.05
N THR A 77 58.19 31.76 6.04
CA THR A 77 58.05 31.47 4.59
C THR A 77 58.94 32.48 3.83
N PRO A 78 59.46 32.16 2.63
CA PRO A 78 58.80 32.61 1.41
C PRO A 78 58.81 31.56 0.27
N ALA A 79 58.07 31.82 -0.82
CA ALA A 79 57.95 30.94 -1.98
C ALA A 79 58.68 31.48 -3.22
N PRO A 80 59.19 30.62 -4.11
CA PRO A 80 59.51 30.97 -5.50
C PRO A 80 58.42 30.53 -6.51
N LYS A 81 58.48 31.11 -7.71
CA LYS A 81 57.48 31.06 -8.80
C LYS A 81 57.97 30.18 -9.97
N PRO A 82 57.12 29.36 -10.63
CA PRO A 82 57.53 28.53 -11.77
C PRO A 82 57.09 29.07 -13.15
N GLU A 83 58.01 29.08 -14.14
CA GLU A 83 57.81 29.12 -15.61
C GLU A 83 59.20 29.16 -16.32
N PRO A 84 59.36 28.92 -17.65
CA PRO A 84 58.41 28.38 -18.65
C PRO A 84 58.97 27.33 -19.67
N LYS A 85 58.07 26.53 -20.28
CA LYS A 85 58.16 25.92 -21.65
C LYS A 85 59.29 24.86 -21.90
N PRO A 86 59.37 24.15 -23.08
CA PRO A 86 58.83 24.40 -24.43
C PRO A 86 57.56 23.63 -24.82
N ALA A 87 57.11 23.78 -26.09
CA ALA A 87 55.91 23.17 -26.66
C ALA A 87 56.22 22.37 -27.94
N PRO A 88 55.45 21.32 -28.30
CA PRO A 88 55.62 20.59 -29.55
C PRO A 88 54.90 21.28 -30.73
N LYS A 89 55.57 21.32 -31.89
CA LYS A 89 54.97 21.60 -33.22
C LYS A 89 54.68 20.27 -33.95
N PRO A 90 53.83 20.26 -35.00
CA PRO A 90 53.31 19.02 -35.60
C PRO A 90 54.32 18.29 -36.49
N ALA A 91 54.16 16.96 -36.59
CA ALA A 91 54.87 16.08 -37.51
C ALA A 91 53.92 15.52 -38.60
N GLU A 92 54.48 14.82 -39.59
CA GLU A 92 53.88 14.72 -40.93
C GLU A 92 52.88 13.59 -41.20
N LYS A 93 52.17 13.79 -42.31
CA LYS A 93 51.19 12.92 -42.97
C LYS A 93 51.87 11.71 -43.66
N PRO A 94 51.48 10.46 -43.35
CA PRO A 94 51.90 9.29 -44.14
C PRO A 94 51.44 9.38 -45.60
N LYS A 95 52.30 9.00 -46.55
CA LYS A 95 52.02 9.01 -48.00
C LYS A 95 51.48 7.65 -48.48
N THR A 96 50.51 7.69 -49.38
CA THR A 96 50.03 6.53 -50.13
C THR A 96 51.04 6.10 -51.21
N PRO A 97 51.25 4.80 -51.47
CA PRO A 97 51.78 4.32 -52.75
C PRO A 97 50.76 4.58 -53.87
N ALA A 98 51.20 4.82 -55.11
CA ALA A 98 50.33 5.19 -56.22
C ALA A 98 50.53 4.30 -57.46
N GLN A 99 49.41 3.98 -58.14
CA GLN A 99 49.36 3.55 -59.55
C GLN A 99 48.13 4.19 -60.25
N LYS A 100 48.16 4.22 -61.59
CA LYS A 100 47.35 5.04 -62.54
C LYS A 100 47.52 4.42 -63.96
N PRO A 101 46.65 4.61 -65.00
CA PRO A 101 45.39 5.37 -65.13
C PRO A 101 44.15 4.42 -65.01
N ALA A 102 42.96 4.50 -65.64
CA ALA A 102 42.33 5.33 -66.70
C ALA A 102 40.79 5.41 -66.44
N GLU A 103 39.88 5.99 -67.25
CA GLU A 103 39.91 6.72 -68.55
C GLU A 103 38.81 7.83 -68.51
N LYS A 104 38.56 8.57 -69.61
CA LYS A 104 37.59 9.69 -69.74
C LYS A 104 36.34 9.24 -70.54
N PRO A 105 35.17 9.93 -70.46
CA PRO A 105 34.97 11.13 -71.28
C PRO A 105 34.09 12.26 -70.68
N LYS A 106 34.19 13.42 -71.35
CA LYS A 106 33.32 14.63 -71.46
C LYS A 106 32.14 14.79 -70.45
N ASN A 107 31.97 15.87 -69.67
CA ASN A 107 32.17 17.34 -69.82
C ASN A 107 31.08 18.10 -70.59
N THR A 108 30.27 18.87 -69.87
CA THR A 108 29.68 20.17 -70.26
C THR A 108 29.37 21.01 -69.01
N SER A 109 29.74 22.29 -69.01
CA SER A 109 29.26 23.30 -68.04
C SER A 109 28.08 24.09 -68.65
N PRO A 110 27.43 24.98 -67.87
CA PRO A 110 27.85 26.37 -67.99
C PRO A 110 27.85 27.20 -66.69
N LYS A 111 28.81 28.15 -66.65
CA LYS A 111 28.84 29.46 -65.95
C LYS A 111 28.54 29.54 -64.44
N GLU A 112 29.45 30.23 -63.74
CA GLU A 112 29.14 30.98 -62.52
C GLU A 112 28.09 32.07 -62.79
N ASP A 113 27.28 32.40 -61.79
CA ASP A 113 26.69 33.72 -61.67
C ASP A 113 26.75 34.20 -60.21
N LYS A 114 27.15 35.46 -59.99
CA LYS A 114 27.47 36.01 -58.65
C LYS A 114 26.22 36.53 -57.93
N SER A 115 25.25 35.65 -57.69
CA SER A 115 24.12 35.99 -56.82
C SER A 115 24.54 35.98 -55.34
N LYS A 116 24.53 37.15 -54.70
CA LYS A 116 24.83 37.35 -53.26
C LYS A 116 23.63 36.92 -52.41
N SER A 117 23.30 35.63 -52.43
CA SER A 117 22.12 35.08 -51.75
C SER A 117 22.20 35.25 -50.24
N THR A 118 21.47 36.25 -49.73
CA THR A 118 21.16 36.39 -48.30
C THR A 118 20.10 35.36 -47.95
N ALA A 119 20.53 34.12 -47.71
CA ALA A 119 19.63 32.99 -47.43
C ALA A 119 18.72 33.28 -46.22
N GLN A 120 17.48 33.69 -46.49
CA GLN A 120 16.53 34.09 -45.45
C GLN A 120 16.15 32.88 -44.57
N SER A 121 16.09 33.13 -43.26
CA SER A 121 15.59 32.15 -42.29
C SER A 121 14.06 32.22 -42.21
N GLY A 122 13.37 31.08 -42.22
CA GLY A 122 11.91 31.05 -42.27
C GLY A 122 11.29 29.66 -42.40
N TRP A 123 9.96 29.62 -42.39
CA TRP A 123 9.16 28.41 -42.60
C TRP A 123 8.98 28.08 -44.08
N VAL A 124 9.12 26.81 -44.42
CA VAL A 124 8.77 26.23 -45.72
C VAL A 124 7.94 24.98 -45.45
N GLY A 125 6.62 25.07 -45.63
CA GLY A 125 5.69 24.05 -45.17
C GLY A 125 5.78 23.85 -43.64
N SER A 126 5.87 22.60 -43.18
CA SER A 126 6.06 22.27 -41.77
C SER A 126 7.51 22.30 -41.28
N SER A 127 8.44 22.76 -42.13
CA SER A 127 9.89 22.78 -41.86
C SER A 127 10.43 24.20 -41.67
N TYR A 128 11.41 24.37 -40.79
CA TYR A 128 12.11 25.65 -40.63
C TYR A 128 13.53 25.57 -41.19
N TYR A 129 13.96 26.64 -41.83
CA TYR A 129 15.30 26.81 -42.39
C TYR A 129 15.98 28.00 -41.72
N GLU A 130 17.23 27.81 -41.29
CA GLU A 130 18.07 28.80 -40.64
C GLU A 130 19.29 29.02 -41.54
N ASN A 131 19.41 30.22 -42.12
CA ASN A 131 20.38 30.58 -43.16
C ASN A 131 20.43 29.56 -44.32
N GLY A 132 19.25 29.13 -44.80
CA GLY A 132 19.12 28.12 -45.86
C GLY A 132 19.36 26.66 -45.44
N THR A 133 19.79 26.39 -44.20
CA THR A 133 20.00 25.03 -43.69
C THR A 133 18.76 24.52 -42.96
N LYS A 134 18.30 23.29 -43.23
CA LYS A 134 17.11 22.72 -42.57
C LYS A 134 17.38 22.45 -41.09
N VAL A 135 16.54 22.98 -40.22
CA VAL A 135 16.64 22.77 -38.76
C VAL A 135 16.01 21.43 -38.35
N THR A 136 16.73 20.62 -37.59
CA THR A 136 16.27 19.32 -37.05
C THR A 136 16.62 19.20 -35.56
N ASN A 137 15.84 18.41 -34.81
CA ASN A 137 16.01 18.12 -33.37
C ASN A 137 16.26 19.36 -32.46
N LYS A 138 15.66 20.50 -32.79
CA LYS A 138 15.96 21.81 -32.18
C LYS A 138 14.68 22.58 -31.86
N TRP A 139 14.69 23.27 -30.73
CA TRP A 139 13.68 24.30 -30.40
C TRP A 139 14.02 25.60 -31.13
N ILE A 140 13.00 26.23 -31.73
CA ILE A 140 13.10 27.54 -32.34
C ILE A 140 12.01 28.46 -31.80
N PHE A 141 12.27 29.77 -31.80
CA PHE A 141 11.30 30.80 -31.44
C PHE A 141 10.95 31.61 -32.70
N ASP A 142 9.69 31.53 -33.12
CA ASP A 142 9.20 32.34 -34.23
C ASP A 142 8.64 33.66 -33.70
N LYS A 143 9.33 34.75 -34.05
CA LYS A 143 8.94 36.13 -33.70
C LYS A 143 7.59 36.54 -34.29
N LYS A 144 7.17 35.98 -35.43
CA LYS A 144 5.86 36.29 -36.05
C LYS A 144 4.71 35.60 -35.32
N ALA A 145 4.92 34.35 -34.89
CA ALA A 145 3.95 33.59 -34.11
C ALA A 145 4.01 33.86 -32.59
N ASN A 146 5.00 34.64 -32.13
CA ASN A 146 5.37 34.89 -30.74
C ASN A 146 5.41 33.61 -29.89
N SER A 147 5.95 32.53 -30.45
CA SER A 147 5.87 31.20 -29.84
C SER A 147 7.05 30.29 -30.18
N TYR A 148 7.24 29.27 -29.35
CA TYR A 148 8.22 28.23 -29.54
C TYR A 148 7.65 27.05 -30.32
N PHE A 149 8.47 26.46 -31.18
CA PHE A 149 8.18 25.24 -31.94
C PHE A 149 9.35 24.27 -31.74
N TYR A 150 9.08 22.97 -31.74
CA TYR A 150 10.12 21.94 -31.73
C TYR A 150 10.16 21.17 -33.05
N LEU A 151 11.34 21.11 -33.67
CA LEU A 151 11.58 20.45 -34.95
C LEU A 151 12.11 19.04 -34.69
N ASN A 152 11.49 18.03 -35.29
CA ASN A 152 11.89 16.63 -35.11
C ASN A 152 13.14 16.25 -35.95
N ALA A 153 13.52 14.97 -35.94
CA ALA A 153 14.68 14.48 -36.69
C ALA A 153 14.54 14.62 -38.23
N SER A 154 13.32 14.63 -38.75
CA SER A 154 13.03 14.91 -40.16
C SER A 154 13.00 16.41 -40.48
N GLY A 155 13.16 17.28 -39.47
CA GLY A 155 13.08 18.73 -39.60
C GLY A 155 11.67 19.28 -39.80
N ASN A 156 10.65 18.57 -39.33
CA ASN A 156 9.25 19.03 -39.35
C ASN A 156 8.82 19.37 -37.92
N TYR A 157 7.96 20.38 -37.73
CA TYR A 157 7.48 20.74 -36.40
C TYR A 157 6.62 19.62 -35.77
N VAL A 158 6.73 19.46 -34.45
CA VAL A 158 5.92 18.52 -33.66
C VAL A 158 4.59 19.16 -33.28
N GLN A 159 3.51 18.39 -33.29
CA GLN A 159 2.14 18.86 -33.00
C GLN A 159 1.34 17.80 -32.23
N ASN A 160 0.41 18.25 -31.39
CA ASN A 160 -0.43 17.44 -30.49
C ASN A 160 0.35 16.46 -29.58
N ALA A 161 1.58 16.80 -29.19
CA ALA A 161 2.48 15.87 -28.51
C ALA A 161 3.43 16.56 -27.51
N TRP A 162 3.95 15.77 -26.57
CA TRP A 162 4.92 16.21 -25.56
C TRP A 162 6.35 16.15 -26.08
N VAL A 163 7.14 17.19 -25.76
CA VAL A 163 8.60 17.22 -25.92
C VAL A 163 9.20 17.62 -24.58
N GLY A 164 9.71 16.63 -23.84
CA GLY A 164 10.13 16.83 -22.46
C GLY A 164 8.94 17.22 -21.56
N ASN A 165 9.03 18.39 -20.93
CA ASN A 165 7.98 18.92 -20.05
C ASN A 165 6.98 19.85 -20.77
N TYR A 166 7.12 20.05 -22.08
CA TYR A 166 6.37 21.02 -22.88
C TYR A 166 5.40 20.30 -23.82
N TYR A 167 4.21 20.87 -24.04
CA TYR A 167 3.24 20.36 -25.02
C TYR A 167 3.20 21.25 -26.27
N LEU A 168 3.26 20.64 -27.46
CA LEU A 168 3.05 21.32 -28.73
C LEU A 168 1.60 21.08 -29.19
N LYS A 169 0.89 22.16 -29.51
CA LYS A 169 -0.53 22.14 -29.89
C LYS A 169 -0.73 21.69 -31.34
N SER A 170 -1.98 21.70 -31.82
CA SER A 170 -2.34 21.28 -33.18
C SER A 170 -1.75 22.15 -34.29
N ASP A 171 -1.38 23.39 -33.98
CA ASP A 171 -0.71 24.35 -34.86
C ASP A 171 0.82 24.37 -34.68
N GLY A 172 1.37 23.40 -33.93
CA GLY A 172 2.80 23.30 -33.63
C GLY A 172 3.33 24.26 -32.56
N LYS A 173 2.51 25.21 -32.08
CA LYS A 173 2.93 26.17 -31.03
C LYS A 173 3.03 25.49 -29.67
N MET A 174 4.04 25.86 -28.90
CA MET A 174 4.17 25.45 -27.50
C MET A 174 3.06 26.06 -26.64
N ALA A 175 2.39 25.22 -25.85
CA ALA A 175 1.33 25.65 -24.93
C ALA A 175 1.89 26.41 -23.72
N LYS A 176 1.19 27.46 -23.28
CA LYS A 176 1.57 28.34 -22.15
C LYS A 176 0.35 28.88 -21.41
N SER A 177 0.42 28.92 -20.09
CA SER A 177 -0.63 29.43 -19.17
C SER A 177 -2.03 28.80 -19.37
N GLU A 178 -2.11 27.63 -19.99
CA GLU A 178 -3.36 27.05 -20.53
C GLU A 178 -3.57 25.58 -20.12
N TRP A 179 -4.83 25.16 -20.09
CA TRP A 179 -5.23 23.77 -19.85
C TRP A 179 -5.25 22.98 -21.16
N ILE A 180 -4.52 21.85 -21.20
CA ILE A 180 -4.49 20.91 -22.32
C ILE A 180 -5.12 19.59 -21.89
N TYR A 181 -5.99 19.03 -22.73
CA TYR A 181 -6.51 17.67 -22.57
C TYR A 181 -5.77 16.71 -23.51
N ASP A 182 -4.95 15.82 -22.95
CA ASP A 182 -4.28 14.80 -23.74
C ASP A 182 -5.17 13.55 -23.87
N LYS A 183 -5.65 13.31 -25.10
CA LYS A 183 -6.50 12.16 -25.44
C LYS A 183 -5.80 10.81 -25.23
N ASN A 184 -4.47 10.75 -25.30
CA ASN A 184 -3.69 9.52 -25.12
C ASN A 184 -3.60 9.12 -23.64
N TYR A 185 -3.55 10.12 -22.75
CA TYR A 185 -3.50 9.91 -21.30
C TYR A 185 -4.86 10.04 -20.61
N GLY A 186 -5.91 10.44 -21.34
CA GLY A 186 -7.28 10.61 -20.83
C GLY A 186 -7.40 11.66 -19.72
N SER A 187 -6.54 12.68 -19.72
CA SER A 187 -6.36 13.58 -18.59
C SER A 187 -6.04 15.01 -18.99
N TYR A 188 -6.33 15.93 -18.07
CA TYR A 188 -6.01 17.34 -18.18
C TYR A 188 -4.64 17.63 -17.55
N TYR A 189 -3.89 18.50 -18.21
CA TYR A 189 -2.61 19.06 -17.78
C TYR A 189 -2.72 20.59 -17.83
N TYR A 190 -2.01 21.29 -16.96
CA TYR A 190 -1.87 22.75 -17.05
C TYR A 190 -0.43 23.10 -17.37
N LEU A 191 -0.20 23.96 -18.38
CA LEU A 191 1.12 24.47 -18.71
C LEU A 191 1.30 25.85 -18.06
N THR A 192 2.44 26.07 -17.42
CA THR A 192 2.76 27.35 -16.75
C THR A 192 3.10 28.45 -17.76
N ALA A 193 3.42 29.66 -17.29
CA ALA A 193 3.84 30.78 -18.15
C ALA A 193 5.16 30.49 -18.90
N GLU A 194 6.02 29.65 -18.32
CA GLU A 194 7.25 29.13 -18.91
C GLU A 194 6.93 28.10 -20.02
N GLY A 195 5.77 27.44 -19.93
CA GLY A 195 5.28 26.41 -20.84
C GLY A 195 5.48 24.97 -20.38
N SER A 196 6.13 24.77 -19.22
CA SER A 196 6.27 23.45 -18.60
C SER A 196 4.98 23.02 -17.91
N TYR A 197 4.68 21.72 -17.84
CA TYR A 197 3.50 21.26 -17.09
C TYR A 197 3.65 21.48 -15.57
N ALA A 198 2.61 22.01 -14.93
CA ALA A 198 2.50 22.13 -13.49
C ALA A 198 2.32 20.75 -12.84
N ARG A 199 2.95 20.52 -11.68
CA ARG A 199 2.95 19.24 -10.95
C ARG A 199 3.17 19.46 -9.46
N ASN A 200 2.54 18.63 -8.63
CA ASN A 200 2.47 18.77 -7.17
C ASN A 200 2.00 20.17 -6.73
N ALA A 201 1.03 20.74 -7.44
CA ALA A 201 0.64 22.15 -7.32
C ALA A 201 -0.85 22.36 -7.58
N TRP A 202 -1.42 23.40 -6.97
CA TRP A 202 -2.77 23.87 -7.23
C TRP A 202 -2.79 24.89 -8.37
N VAL A 203 -3.78 24.76 -9.25
CA VAL A 203 -4.10 25.74 -10.30
C VAL A 203 -5.59 26.05 -10.16
N GLY A 204 -5.90 27.15 -9.48
CA GLY A 204 -7.26 27.44 -9.00
C GLY A 204 -7.76 26.30 -8.09
N ASN A 205 -8.97 25.81 -8.36
CA ASN A 205 -9.60 24.75 -7.57
C ASN A 205 -9.12 23.32 -7.89
N TYR A 206 -8.11 23.17 -8.76
CA TYR A 206 -7.65 21.88 -9.29
C TYR A 206 -6.22 21.55 -8.83
N TYR A 207 -5.96 20.30 -8.44
CA TYR A 207 -4.61 19.83 -8.11
C TYR A 207 -3.98 19.06 -9.28
N LEU A 208 -2.73 19.36 -9.61
CA LEU A 208 -1.91 18.62 -10.57
C LEU A 208 -0.96 17.69 -9.81
N LYS A 209 -0.98 16.40 -10.13
CA LYS A 209 -0.17 15.37 -9.47
C LYS A 209 1.28 15.39 -9.95
N SER A 210 2.13 14.52 -9.38
CA SER A 210 3.57 14.46 -9.68
C SER A 210 3.90 14.17 -11.14
N ASP A 211 2.99 13.50 -11.86
CA ASP A 211 3.05 13.20 -13.30
C ASP A 211 2.34 14.24 -14.19
N GLY A 212 1.98 15.39 -13.62
CA GLY A 212 1.32 16.50 -14.32
C GLY A 212 -0.19 16.33 -14.54
N LYS A 213 -0.77 15.18 -14.22
CA LYS A 213 -2.21 14.92 -14.43
C LYS A 213 -3.06 15.61 -13.37
N ARG A 214 -4.16 16.22 -13.81
CA ARG A 214 -5.21 16.75 -12.92
C ARG A 214 -5.85 15.62 -12.13
N ALA A 215 -5.91 15.78 -10.81
CA ALA A 215 -6.56 14.84 -9.91
C ALA A 215 -8.09 14.86 -10.07
N LYS A 216 -8.75 13.70 -9.91
CA LYS A 216 -10.20 13.51 -10.06
C LYS A 216 -10.69 12.24 -9.35
N ASN A 217 -11.82 12.34 -8.64
CA ASN A 217 -12.42 11.27 -7.82
C ASN A 217 -11.47 10.66 -6.75
N GLU A 218 -10.45 11.40 -6.31
CA GLU A 218 -9.36 10.87 -5.49
C GLU A 218 -8.99 11.79 -4.32
N TRP A 219 -8.46 11.19 -3.25
CA TRP A 219 -7.88 11.91 -2.12
C TRP A 219 -6.43 12.27 -2.42
N ILE A 220 -6.06 13.51 -2.12
CA ILE A 220 -4.71 14.04 -2.20
C ILE A 220 -4.29 14.51 -0.81
N TYR A 221 -3.04 14.24 -0.43
CA TYR A 221 -2.39 14.88 0.71
C TYR A 221 -1.46 15.97 0.19
N ASP A 222 -1.65 17.21 0.64
CA ASP A 222 -0.75 18.31 0.33
C ASP A 222 0.20 18.54 1.51
N ASN A 223 1.49 18.32 1.28
CA ASN A 223 2.52 18.51 2.29
C ASN A 223 2.67 19.98 2.71
N ASN A 224 2.39 20.93 1.84
CA ASN A 224 2.53 22.38 2.11
C ASN A 224 1.46 22.86 3.10
N TYR A 225 0.26 22.26 3.03
CA TYR A 225 -0.85 22.55 3.94
C TYR A 225 -1.03 21.50 5.05
N GLY A 226 -0.17 20.48 5.10
CA GLY A 226 -0.25 19.37 6.07
C GLY A 226 -1.58 18.62 6.09
N SER A 227 -2.33 18.63 4.97
CA SER A 227 -3.77 18.38 4.96
C SER A 227 -4.23 17.49 3.82
N TYR A 228 -5.29 16.73 4.06
CA TYR A 228 -6.00 15.96 3.03
C TYR A 228 -7.07 16.83 2.34
N TYR A 229 -7.19 16.65 1.04
CA TYR A 229 -8.20 17.23 0.16
C TYR A 229 -8.83 16.11 -0.68
N TYR A 230 -10.10 16.24 -1.05
CA TYR A 230 -10.74 15.32 -2.00
C TYR A 230 -11.08 16.05 -3.31
N LEU A 231 -10.66 15.51 -4.45
CA LEU A 231 -11.01 16.06 -5.76
C LEU A 231 -12.23 15.32 -6.32
N THR A 232 -13.25 16.08 -6.73
CA THR A 232 -14.55 15.60 -7.20
C THR A 232 -14.48 14.88 -8.55
N GLY A 233 -15.63 14.45 -9.07
CA GLY A 233 -15.79 13.98 -10.45
C GLY A 233 -15.51 15.04 -11.52
N GLU A 234 -15.46 16.32 -11.17
CA GLU A 234 -15.02 17.40 -12.05
C GLU A 234 -13.50 17.65 -11.90
N GLY A 235 -12.90 17.20 -10.80
CA GLY A 235 -11.49 17.42 -10.44
C GLY A 235 -11.25 18.70 -9.62
N SER A 236 -12.29 19.47 -9.36
CA SER A 236 -12.32 20.56 -8.37
C SER A 236 -12.23 19.98 -6.95
N TYR A 237 -11.67 20.70 -5.98
CA TYR A 237 -11.70 20.23 -4.59
C TYR A 237 -13.10 20.33 -3.97
N ALA A 238 -13.49 19.29 -3.22
CA ALA A 238 -14.72 19.26 -2.45
C ALA A 238 -14.59 20.16 -1.20
N ARG A 239 -15.64 20.92 -0.89
CA ARG A 239 -15.68 21.86 0.25
C ARG A 239 -17.09 21.96 0.83
N ASN A 240 -17.19 22.24 2.13
CA ASN A 240 -18.43 22.29 2.92
C ASN A 240 -19.31 21.02 2.78
N THR A 241 -18.70 19.84 2.63
CA THR A 241 -19.43 18.61 2.28
C THR A 241 -18.78 17.33 2.81
N TRP A 242 -19.57 16.25 2.88
CA TRP A 242 -19.13 14.92 3.30
C TRP A 242 -18.62 14.08 2.13
N VAL A 243 -17.49 13.41 2.33
CA VAL A 243 -16.98 12.37 1.44
C VAL A 243 -16.81 11.09 2.26
N GLY A 244 -17.83 10.24 2.24
CA GLY A 244 -17.91 9.06 3.10
C GLY A 244 -18.07 9.46 4.57
N ASN A 245 -17.09 9.11 5.41
CA ASN A 245 -17.11 9.43 6.85
C ASN A 245 -16.34 10.72 7.20
N TYR A 246 -15.82 11.44 6.20
CA TYR A 246 -14.93 12.59 6.36
C TYR A 246 -15.63 13.87 5.91
N TYR A 247 -15.43 14.98 6.63
CA TYR A 247 -15.95 16.30 6.24
C TYR A 247 -14.85 17.16 5.63
N LEU A 248 -15.12 17.82 4.51
CA LEU A 248 -14.23 18.80 3.88
C LEU A 248 -14.75 20.21 4.23
N LYS A 249 -13.88 21.05 4.79
CA LYS A 249 -14.20 22.41 5.24
C LYS A 249 -14.29 23.40 4.06
N SER A 250 -14.56 24.67 4.34
CA SER A 250 -14.74 25.72 3.32
C SER A 250 -13.50 25.96 2.43
N ASP A 251 -12.32 25.74 2.99
CA ASP A 251 -11.02 25.81 2.31
C ASP A 251 -10.60 24.49 1.65
N GLY A 252 -11.48 23.47 1.66
CA GLY A 252 -11.25 22.15 1.08
C GLY A 252 -10.45 21.19 1.95
N LYS A 253 -9.95 21.61 3.13
CA LYS A 253 -9.21 20.72 4.02
C LYS A 253 -10.15 19.74 4.73
N MET A 254 -9.72 18.48 4.85
CA MET A 254 -10.38 17.49 5.69
C MET A 254 -10.35 17.91 7.16
N ALA A 255 -11.51 17.91 7.82
CA ALA A 255 -11.61 18.18 9.25
C ALA A 255 -11.04 17.02 10.08
N LYS A 256 -10.32 17.31 11.17
CA LYS A 256 -9.62 16.33 12.00
C LYS A 256 -9.42 16.85 13.43
N ALA A 257 -9.75 16.00 14.42
CA ALA A 257 -9.70 16.30 15.85
C ALA A 257 -10.46 17.59 16.24
N GLU A 258 -11.56 17.88 15.55
CA GLU A 258 -12.31 19.13 15.66
C GLU A 258 -13.82 18.90 15.56
N TRP A 259 -14.59 19.84 16.11
CA TRP A 259 -16.03 19.92 15.92
C TRP A 259 -16.35 20.71 14.64
N ILE A 260 -17.29 20.21 13.83
CA ILE A 260 -17.91 20.96 12.73
C ILE A 260 -19.41 21.08 12.96
N TYR A 261 -20.01 22.12 12.39
CA TYR A 261 -21.45 22.28 12.30
C TYR A 261 -21.90 22.16 10.85
N ASP A 262 -22.71 21.16 10.54
CA ASP A 262 -23.27 21.01 9.20
C ASP A 262 -24.64 21.70 9.13
N LYS A 263 -24.70 22.82 8.40
CA LYS A 263 -25.92 23.59 8.17
C LYS A 263 -27.02 22.77 7.48
N ASN A 264 -26.66 21.79 6.64
CA ASN A 264 -27.63 20.94 5.93
C ASN A 264 -28.33 19.94 6.85
N TYR A 265 -27.69 19.56 7.96
CA TYR A 265 -28.24 18.61 8.94
C TYR A 265 -28.63 19.26 10.28
N GLY A 266 -28.44 20.58 10.43
CA GLY A 266 -28.78 21.35 11.62
C GLY A 266 -28.05 20.89 12.89
N SER A 267 -26.86 20.30 12.76
CA SER A 267 -26.23 19.56 13.86
C SER A 267 -24.71 19.62 13.87
N TYR A 268 -24.17 19.42 15.08
CA TYR A 268 -22.74 19.30 15.33
C TYR A 268 -22.28 17.85 15.17
N TYR A 269 -21.08 17.71 14.61
CA TYR A 269 -20.36 16.45 14.45
C TYR A 269 -18.92 16.64 14.92
N TYR A 270 -18.31 15.60 15.51
CA TYR A 270 -16.91 15.61 15.88
C TYR A 270 -16.11 14.68 14.96
N LEU A 271 -15.04 15.18 14.34
CA LEU A 271 -14.11 14.36 13.55
C LEU A 271 -12.95 13.92 14.46
N THR A 272 -12.64 12.63 14.45
CA THR A 272 -11.57 12.05 15.27
C THR A 272 -10.16 12.45 14.79
N ALA A 273 -9.11 12.00 15.48
CA ALA A 273 -7.73 12.23 15.04
C ALA A 273 -7.40 11.55 13.70
N GLU A 274 -8.23 10.60 13.26
CA GLU A 274 -8.21 9.93 11.97
C GLU A 274 -9.03 10.68 10.90
N GLY A 275 -9.74 11.75 11.27
CA GLY A 275 -10.58 12.58 10.39
C GLY A 275 -12.00 12.07 10.16
N SER A 276 -12.30 10.84 10.58
CA SER A 276 -13.65 10.26 10.47
C SER A 276 -14.60 10.75 11.56
N TYR A 277 -15.90 10.87 11.30
CA TYR A 277 -16.84 11.30 12.34
C TYR A 277 -17.00 10.27 13.48
N ALA A 278 -17.02 10.76 14.72
CA ALA A 278 -17.31 9.99 15.92
C ALA A 278 -18.80 9.62 15.99
N ARG A 279 -19.10 8.39 16.40
CA ARG A 279 -20.48 7.87 16.56
C ARG A 279 -20.56 6.81 17.66
N ASN A 280 -21.72 6.71 18.30
CA ASN A 280 -21.99 5.85 19.47
C ASN A 280 -20.94 6.01 20.60
N LYS A 281 -20.50 7.24 20.88
CA LYS A 281 -19.48 7.51 21.91
C LYS A 281 -19.56 8.94 22.46
N TRP A 282 -18.99 9.10 23.65
CA TRP A 282 -18.69 10.39 24.24
C TRP A 282 -17.45 11.05 23.60
N VAL A 283 -17.47 12.37 23.52
CA VAL A 283 -16.34 13.26 23.23
C VAL A 283 -16.44 14.45 24.19
N GLY A 284 -15.59 14.46 25.23
CA GLY A 284 -15.82 15.32 26.38
C GLY A 284 -17.18 15.03 27.01
N ASN A 285 -17.92 16.08 27.35
CA ASN A 285 -19.24 15.99 27.98
C ASN A 285 -20.40 15.86 26.96
N TYR A 286 -20.11 15.60 25.68
CA TYR A 286 -21.10 15.49 24.59
C TYR A 286 -21.15 14.07 24.04
N TYR A 287 -22.35 13.57 23.72
CA TYR A 287 -22.53 12.24 23.13
C TYR A 287 -22.85 12.33 21.63
N LEU A 288 -22.15 11.55 20.81
CA LEU A 288 -22.39 11.41 19.37
C LEU A 288 -23.20 10.14 19.11
N LYS A 289 -24.32 10.28 18.40
CA LYS A 289 -25.28 9.22 18.08
C LYS A 289 -24.79 8.29 16.98
N SER A 290 -25.61 7.31 16.57
CA SER A 290 -25.26 6.29 15.57
C SER A 290 -25.04 6.87 14.17
N ASP A 291 -25.70 7.97 13.84
CA ASP A 291 -25.54 8.78 12.63
C ASP A 291 -24.43 9.84 12.73
N GLY A 292 -23.74 9.92 13.87
CA GLY A 292 -22.67 10.86 14.14
C GLY A 292 -23.10 12.23 14.65
N LYS A 293 -24.40 12.52 14.74
CA LYS A 293 -24.91 13.79 15.27
C LYS A 293 -24.71 13.89 16.76
N MET A 294 -24.40 15.10 17.25
CA MET A 294 -24.47 15.42 18.67
C MET A 294 -25.90 15.24 19.17
N ALA A 295 -26.05 14.54 20.29
CA ALA A 295 -27.32 14.36 20.97
C ALA A 295 -27.75 15.63 21.71
N LYS A 296 -29.06 15.91 21.78
CA LYS A 296 -29.65 17.05 22.49
C LYS A 296 -31.03 16.71 23.06
N ASN A 297 -31.34 17.18 24.27
CA ASN A 297 -32.58 16.96 25.02
C ASN A 297 -33.03 15.49 25.16
N GLU A 298 -32.10 14.53 25.08
CA GLU A 298 -32.41 13.11 24.95
C GLU A 298 -31.61 12.20 25.89
N TRP A 299 -32.14 11.01 26.16
CA TRP A 299 -31.45 9.98 26.92
C TRP A 299 -30.51 9.18 26.00
N VAL A 300 -29.24 9.09 26.38
CA VAL A 300 -28.14 8.53 25.58
C VAL A 300 -27.51 7.29 26.24
N ASP A 301 -26.63 6.62 25.50
CA ASP A 301 -25.84 5.47 25.97
C ASP A 301 -26.68 4.40 26.72
N GLY A 302 -27.69 3.86 26.03
CA GLY A 302 -28.59 2.84 26.60
C GLY A 302 -29.56 3.36 27.66
N GLY A 303 -29.81 4.67 27.72
CA GLY A 303 -30.71 5.30 28.69
C GLY A 303 -30.07 5.59 30.04
N ARG A 304 -28.72 5.57 30.13
CA ARG A 304 -27.98 5.78 31.39
C ARG A 304 -27.77 7.25 31.75
N TYR A 305 -27.70 8.11 30.74
CA TYR A 305 -27.35 9.53 30.91
C TYR A 305 -28.32 10.40 30.09
N TYR A 306 -28.52 11.65 30.51
CA TYR A 306 -29.34 12.63 29.81
C TYR A 306 -28.46 13.81 29.36
N VAL A 307 -28.70 14.34 28.16
CA VAL A 307 -28.02 15.55 27.65
C VAL A 307 -29.02 16.70 27.44
N GLY A 308 -28.60 17.93 27.75
CA GLY A 308 -29.42 19.13 27.65
C GLY A 308 -29.62 19.66 26.22
N ASP A 309 -30.18 20.85 26.09
CA ASP A 309 -30.41 21.54 24.80
C ASP A 309 -29.12 22.05 24.14
N ASP A 310 -28.09 22.26 24.96
CA ASP A 310 -26.70 22.46 24.54
C ASP A 310 -26.00 21.15 24.12
N GLY A 311 -26.57 20.00 24.45
CA GLY A 311 -25.97 18.67 24.30
C GLY A 311 -24.99 18.27 25.40
N LEU A 312 -24.82 19.09 26.44
CA LEU A 312 -23.98 18.76 27.60
C LEU A 312 -24.65 17.70 28.48
N TRP A 313 -23.87 16.73 28.94
CA TRP A 313 -24.30 15.77 29.95
C TRP A 313 -24.75 16.46 31.24
N GLN A 314 -25.97 16.15 31.67
CA GLN A 314 -26.54 16.61 32.93
C GLN A 314 -26.40 15.52 34.00
N PRO A 315 -25.60 15.73 35.07
CA PRO A 315 -25.51 14.79 36.17
C PRO A 315 -26.84 14.74 36.94
N LYS A 316 -27.35 13.54 37.19
CA LYS A 316 -28.62 13.34 37.88
C LYS A 316 -28.52 13.84 39.34
N PRO A 317 -29.43 14.70 39.84
CA PRO A 317 -29.45 15.05 41.25
C PRO A 317 -29.71 13.80 42.12
N ALA A 318 -29.07 13.74 43.28
CA ALA A 318 -29.07 12.56 44.13
C ALA A 318 -30.49 12.21 44.65
N PRO A 319 -30.85 10.92 44.73
CA PRO A 319 -32.16 10.50 45.22
C PRO A 319 -32.31 10.81 46.71
N LYS A 320 -33.37 11.53 47.07
CA LYS A 320 -33.76 11.76 48.48
C LYS A 320 -34.19 10.43 49.12
N PRO A 321 -33.88 10.14 50.40
CA PRO A 321 -34.19 8.86 51.02
C PRO A 321 -35.68 8.50 50.98
N ALA A 322 -35.99 7.23 50.72
CA ALA A 322 -37.36 6.73 50.69
C ALA A 322 -37.93 6.52 52.11
N PRO A 323 -39.23 6.76 52.33
CA PRO A 323 -39.87 6.55 53.63
C PRO A 323 -40.02 5.06 53.98
N LYS A 324 -40.09 4.77 55.28
CA LYS A 324 -40.18 3.42 55.87
C LYS A 324 -41.64 2.89 55.80
N PRO A 325 -41.88 1.57 55.72
CA PRO A 325 -43.25 1.03 55.65
C PRO A 325 -44.07 1.32 56.91
N ALA A 326 -45.38 1.55 56.75
CA ALA A 326 -46.33 1.80 57.83
C ALA A 326 -47.18 0.56 58.16
N GLU A 327 -47.61 0.45 59.42
CA GLU A 327 -48.47 -0.64 59.92
C GLU A 327 -49.96 -0.43 59.59
N LYS A 328 -50.77 -1.46 59.84
CA LYS A 328 -52.16 -1.58 59.34
C LYS A 328 -53.18 -1.78 60.47
N PRO A 329 -54.07 -0.81 60.73
CA PRO A 329 -55.28 -1.01 61.54
C PRO A 329 -56.47 -1.58 60.73
N LYS A 330 -57.54 -1.98 61.42
CA LYS A 330 -58.84 -2.38 60.85
C LYS A 330 -59.89 -1.29 61.07
N THR A 331 -60.83 -1.14 60.14
CA THR A 331 -62.04 -0.30 60.27
C THR A 331 -63.15 -1.02 61.05
N PRO A 332 -64.06 -0.24 61.67
CA PRO A 332 -65.49 -0.37 61.33
C PRO A 332 -66.13 0.99 60.94
N ALA A 333 -67.35 0.96 60.37
CA ALA A 333 -68.15 2.13 59.99
C ALA A 333 -69.40 2.26 60.88
N PRO A 334 -70.08 3.43 60.93
CA PRO A 334 -71.20 3.65 59.98
C PRO A 334 -71.40 5.12 59.49
N LYS A 335 -72.54 5.31 58.79
CA LYS A 335 -73.17 6.47 58.09
C LYS A 335 -73.78 7.56 59.03
N PRO A 336 -74.46 8.64 58.55
CA PRO A 336 -74.58 9.27 57.20
C PRO A 336 -74.56 10.84 57.14
N ALA A 337 -74.66 11.40 55.92
CA ALA A 337 -75.16 12.76 55.58
C ALA A 337 -74.34 13.99 56.06
N GLU A 338 -74.55 15.25 55.62
CA GLU A 338 -75.53 15.84 54.67
C GLU A 338 -74.90 17.01 53.84
N LYS A 339 -75.66 17.68 52.95
CA LYS A 339 -75.19 18.77 52.05
C LYS A 339 -76.24 19.89 51.85
N PRO A 340 -75.92 21.16 52.13
CA PRO A 340 -76.70 22.33 51.70
C PRO A 340 -76.46 22.75 50.22
N LYS A 341 -77.30 23.65 49.70
CA LYS A 341 -77.30 24.15 48.31
C LYS A 341 -76.92 25.65 48.21
N THR A 342 -76.68 26.08 46.98
CA THR A 342 -76.50 27.48 46.51
C THR A 342 -77.71 28.38 46.73
N PRO A 343 -77.49 29.71 46.73
CA PRO A 343 -78.09 30.65 45.77
C PRO A 343 -77.11 30.96 44.62
N ALA A 344 -77.48 31.21 43.36
CA ALA A 344 -78.64 31.87 42.70
C ALA A 344 -78.32 33.34 42.26
N PRO A 345 -78.87 33.85 41.14
CA PRO A 345 -77.99 34.49 40.14
C PRO A 345 -78.43 35.85 39.51
N LYS A 346 -77.51 36.40 38.71
CA LYS A 346 -77.63 37.23 37.49
C LYS A 346 -79.04 37.67 36.99
N PRO A 347 -79.18 38.96 36.64
CA PRO A 347 -79.72 39.43 35.35
C PRO A 347 -78.80 40.48 34.67
N ALA A 348 -78.96 40.92 33.42
CA ALA A 348 -79.62 40.36 32.22
C ALA A 348 -79.17 41.13 30.94
N GLU A 349 -79.09 40.43 29.79
CA GLU A 349 -79.36 40.86 28.38
C GLU A 349 -78.77 42.18 27.79
N LYS A 350 -78.84 42.55 26.48
CA LYS A 350 -79.72 42.22 25.32
C LYS A 350 -78.93 42.26 23.94
N PRO A 351 -79.51 42.33 22.69
CA PRO A 351 -79.48 41.14 21.82
C PRO A 351 -79.08 41.25 20.29
N LYS A 352 -78.70 40.09 19.71
CA LYS A 352 -79.12 39.46 18.41
C LYS A 352 -79.29 40.23 17.04
N THR A 353 -78.39 39.89 16.07
CA THR A 353 -78.64 39.49 14.62
C THR A 353 -79.35 40.43 13.61
N PRO A 354 -79.33 40.22 12.25
CA PRO A 354 -78.99 39.05 11.38
C PRO A 354 -77.81 39.34 10.36
N ALA A 355 -77.63 38.87 9.10
CA ALA A 355 -78.45 38.18 8.07
C ALA A 355 -77.63 37.36 7.00
N GLN A 356 -77.98 37.45 5.69
CA GLN A 356 -77.36 36.80 4.49
C GLN A 356 -77.17 37.88 3.37
N LYS A 357 -76.81 37.68 2.09
CA LYS A 357 -76.74 36.58 1.06
C LYS A 357 -75.81 37.08 -0.10
N PRO A 358 -75.62 36.47 -1.31
CA PRO A 358 -76.05 35.20 -1.94
C PRO A 358 -74.85 34.38 -2.54
N ALA A 359 -74.85 33.59 -3.63
CA ALA A 359 -75.84 33.04 -4.60
C ALA A 359 -75.41 31.64 -5.13
N GLU A 360 -76.34 30.91 -5.77
CA GLU A 360 -76.15 29.63 -6.49
C GLU A 360 -75.85 29.86 -8.01
N LYS A 361 -75.63 28.92 -8.96
CA LYS A 361 -76.25 27.59 -9.28
C LYS A 361 -75.39 26.78 -10.31
N PRO A 362 -75.71 25.50 -10.64
CA PRO A 362 -74.93 24.64 -11.57
C PRO A 362 -75.60 24.36 -12.94
N LYS A 363 -74.83 23.82 -13.93
CA LYS A 363 -75.32 23.06 -15.12
C LYS A 363 -74.20 22.27 -15.86
N THR A 364 -74.59 21.17 -16.52
CA THR A 364 -73.83 20.19 -17.36
C THR A 364 -74.35 20.23 -18.83
N PRO A 365 -74.00 19.35 -19.83
CA PRO A 365 -72.85 18.43 -20.08
C PRO A 365 -72.29 18.39 -21.56
N ALA A 366 -71.16 17.69 -21.84
CA ALA A 366 -70.78 16.96 -23.11
C ALA A 366 -69.31 16.44 -23.01
N GLN A 367 -68.95 15.14 -23.13
CA GLN A 367 -68.74 14.24 -24.31
C GLN A 367 -67.59 14.66 -25.29
N LYS A 368 -66.43 13.96 -25.37
CA LYS A 368 -66.02 12.66 -26.04
C LYS A 368 -65.48 12.88 -27.49
N PRO A 369 -64.61 12.05 -28.15
CA PRO A 369 -64.33 10.59 -28.10
C PRO A 369 -63.05 10.19 -27.29
N ALA A 370 -62.63 8.93 -27.00
CA ALA A 370 -62.65 7.58 -27.64
C ALA A 370 -61.47 7.33 -28.65
N GLU A 371 -60.76 6.18 -28.75
CA GLU A 371 -61.02 4.77 -28.34
C GLU A 371 -59.78 3.91 -27.89
N LYS A 372 -60.09 2.77 -27.21
CA LYS A 372 -59.52 1.37 -27.10
C LYS A 372 -58.32 0.87 -27.99
N PRO A 373 -57.78 -0.39 -27.83
CA PRO A 373 -57.96 -1.45 -26.79
C PRO A 373 -56.73 -2.34 -26.35
N LYS A 374 -56.91 -3.14 -25.28
CA LYS A 374 -56.44 -4.55 -25.01
C LYS A 374 -54.94 -4.95 -24.80
N THR A 375 -54.62 -5.40 -23.57
CA THR A 375 -54.14 -6.75 -23.08
C THR A 375 -53.40 -7.76 -24.00
N PRO A 376 -52.64 -8.77 -23.46
CA PRO A 376 -52.09 -8.97 -22.10
C PRO A 376 -50.60 -9.43 -22.04
N ALA A 377 -50.02 -9.53 -20.82
CA ALA A 377 -48.73 -10.21 -20.59
C ALA A 377 -48.94 -11.66 -20.05
N PRO A 378 -48.19 -12.68 -20.54
CA PRO A 378 -48.41 -14.08 -20.18
C PRO A 378 -47.70 -14.56 -18.90
N LYS A 379 -48.20 -15.69 -18.40
CA LYS A 379 -47.87 -16.36 -17.12
C LYS A 379 -46.64 -17.29 -17.22
N PRO A 380 -45.64 -17.19 -16.32
CA PRO A 380 -44.63 -18.24 -16.13
C PRO A 380 -45.23 -19.50 -15.46
N ALA A 381 -44.79 -20.69 -15.88
CA ALA A 381 -45.35 -21.97 -15.44
C ALA A 381 -44.68 -22.55 -14.16
N GLU A 382 -45.32 -23.57 -13.57
CA GLU A 382 -44.88 -24.23 -12.34
C GLU A 382 -43.65 -25.15 -12.53
N LYS A 383 -42.87 -25.33 -11.45
CA LYS A 383 -42.05 -26.52 -11.18
C LYS A 383 -41.85 -26.70 -9.67
N PRO A 384 -41.42 -27.89 -9.19
CA PRO A 384 -42.34 -28.81 -8.53
C PRO A 384 -42.29 -28.76 -7.00
N LYS A 385 -43.34 -29.28 -6.35
CA LYS A 385 -43.39 -29.50 -4.89
C LYS A 385 -42.78 -30.86 -4.52
N THR A 386 -41.91 -30.87 -3.51
CA THR A 386 -41.60 -32.02 -2.65
C THR A 386 -41.11 -31.47 -1.29
N PRO A 387 -41.23 -32.22 -0.18
CA PRO A 387 -41.60 -31.61 1.11
C PRO A 387 -40.45 -31.08 1.97
N ALA A 388 -40.79 -30.11 2.83
CA ALA A 388 -39.91 -29.62 3.89
C ALA A 388 -39.84 -30.60 5.07
N PRO A 389 -38.67 -30.84 5.69
CA PRO A 389 -38.56 -31.64 6.90
C PRO A 389 -39.14 -30.90 8.12
N LYS A 390 -39.93 -31.61 8.92
CA LYS A 390 -40.56 -31.13 10.15
C LYS A 390 -39.52 -30.90 11.26
N PRO A 391 -39.54 -29.79 12.01
CA PRO A 391 -38.68 -29.63 13.18
C PRO A 391 -38.97 -30.72 14.23
N ALA A 392 -37.93 -31.41 14.71
CA ALA A 392 -38.06 -32.41 15.76
C ALA A 392 -38.28 -31.76 17.14
N GLU A 393 -39.02 -32.44 18.01
CA GLU A 393 -39.35 -31.94 19.34
C GLU A 393 -38.14 -31.95 20.29
N LYS A 394 -38.16 -31.03 21.26
CA LYS A 394 -37.06 -30.82 22.22
C LYS A 394 -37.46 -31.34 23.61
N PRO A 395 -36.76 -32.34 24.17
CA PRO A 395 -37.03 -32.79 25.53
C PRO A 395 -36.84 -31.69 26.58
N LYS A 396 -37.78 -31.62 27.53
CA LYS A 396 -37.53 -31.12 28.90
C LYS A 396 -36.86 -32.28 29.66
N THR A 397 -36.08 -32.15 30.74
CA THR A 397 -36.19 -31.35 32.00
C THR A 397 -34.86 -31.57 32.77
N PRO A 398 -34.62 -31.12 34.02
CA PRO A 398 -34.91 -29.85 34.71
C PRO A 398 -33.62 -29.01 34.90
N ALA A 399 -33.73 -27.82 35.52
CA ALA A 399 -32.57 -27.00 35.91
C ALA A 399 -32.07 -27.34 37.33
N GLN A 400 -30.77 -27.18 37.60
CA GLN A 400 -30.19 -27.23 38.94
C GLN A 400 -29.94 -25.83 39.53
N LYS A 401 -29.97 -25.75 40.86
CA LYS A 401 -29.90 -24.52 41.68
C LYS A 401 -28.45 -24.03 41.82
N PRO A 402 -28.18 -22.71 41.91
CA PRO A 402 -26.84 -22.19 42.21
C PRO A 402 -26.37 -22.61 43.62
N ALA A 403 -25.10 -22.98 43.74
CA ALA A 403 -24.43 -23.28 45.01
C ALA A 403 -23.61 -22.07 45.51
N GLU A 404 -23.33 -22.04 46.82
CA GLU A 404 -22.83 -20.85 47.51
C GLU A 404 -21.31 -20.65 47.46
N LYS A 405 -20.89 -19.46 47.89
CA LYS A 405 -19.52 -18.92 47.82
C LYS A 405 -18.70 -19.25 49.09
N PRO A 406 -17.58 -19.99 48.99
CA PRO A 406 -16.63 -20.12 50.10
C PRO A 406 -15.96 -18.79 50.44
N LYS A 407 -15.68 -18.55 51.73
CA LYS A 407 -14.86 -17.43 52.22
C LYS A 407 -13.39 -17.83 52.31
N THR A 408 -12.49 -16.88 52.05
CA THR A 408 -11.04 -17.02 52.21
C THR A 408 -10.60 -16.55 53.61
N PRO A 409 -9.69 -17.27 54.29
CA PRO A 409 -8.77 -16.71 55.28
C PRO A 409 -7.35 -16.58 54.69
N ALA A 410 -6.56 -15.63 55.18
CA ALA A 410 -5.18 -15.38 54.71
C ALA A 410 -4.12 -16.16 55.54
N PRO A 411 -2.96 -16.53 54.96
CA PRO A 411 -1.90 -17.27 55.67
C PRO A 411 -0.75 -16.39 56.20
N LYS A 412 -0.20 -16.74 57.36
CA LYS A 412 1.17 -16.38 57.84
C LYS A 412 1.65 -17.42 58.90
N PRO A 413 2.93 -17.47 59.34
CA PRO A 413 3.76 -18.63 58.96
C PRO A 413 4.64 -19.27 60.07
N THR A 414 5.03 -20.52 59.84
CA THR A 414 6.18 -21.25 60.44
C THR A 414 6.59 -22.34 59.43
N GLU A 415 7.83 -22.54 59.01
CA GLU A 415 9.08 -22.95 59.72
C GLU A 415 9.33 -24.48 59.60
N LYS A 416 10.47 -25.01 60.10
CA LYS A 416 11.35 -25.89 59.30
C LYS A 416 12.01 -27.05 60.09
N ALA A 417 11.54 -28.28 59.85
CA ALA A 417 12.28 -29.55 60.03
C ALA A 417 11.69 -30.56 59.02
N LYS A 418 12.42 -31.36 58.22
CA LYS A 418 13.61 -32.22 58.39
C LYS A 418 13.27 -33.67 58.82
N GLU A 419 12.90 -34.46 57.82
CA GLU A 419 13.42 -35.82 57.55
C GLU A 419 13.44 -36.87 58.67
N THR A 420 12.41 -37.72 58.71
CA THR A 420 12.50 -39.12 59.19
C THR A 420 11.59 -40.03 58.36
N THR A 421 12.14 -41.10 57.80
CA THR A 421 11.37 -42.14 57.09
C THR A 421 10.92 -43.24 58.06
N PRO A 422 9.64 -43.65 58.02
CA PRO A 422 9.28 -45.04 58.29
C PRO A 422 8.60 -45.70 57.07
N LYS A 423 8.58 -47.04 57.07
CA LYS A 423 8.11 -47.84 55.94
C LYS A 423 6.58 -47.95 55.92
N GLN A 424 6.02 -47.73 54.73
CA GLN A 424 4.90 -48.49 54.13
C GLN A 424 3.93 -49.21 55.09
N ASP A 425 2.73 -48.65 55.24
CA ASP A 425 1.51 -49.41 55.55
C ASP A 425 0.51 -49.30 54.38
N LYS A 426 -0.27 -50.36 54.14
CA LYS A 426 -1.17 -50.52 52.98
C LYS A 426 -2.59 -50.02 53.25
N SER A 427 -2.72 -48.75 53.65
CA SER A 427 -4.02 -48.06 53.64
C SER A 427 -4.28 -47.41 52.28
N GLN A 428 -5.50 -47.58 51.73
CA GLN A 428 -5.89 -47.04 50.42
C GLN A 428 -6.10 -45.52 50.46
N SER A 429 -5.01 -44.76 50.52
CA SER A 429 -5.06 -43.33 50.23
C SER A 429 -5.52 -43.13 48.77
N LYS A 430 -6.67 -42.47 48.61
CA LYS A 430 -7.33 -42.25 47.31
C LYS A 430 -6.62 -41.12 46.56
N VAL A 431 -5.47 -41.43 45.94
CA VAL A 431 -4.56 -40.47 45.29
C VAL A 431 -5.31 -39.60 44.28
N GLN A 432 -5.57 -38.35 44.68
CA GLN A 432 -6.19 -37.36 43.81
C GLN A 432 -5.16 -36.89 42.77
N SER A 433 -5.52 -36.95 41.49
CA SER A 433 -4.66 -36.49 40.41
C SER A 433 -4.46 -34.97 40.50
N GLY A 434 -3.24 -34.48 40.33
CA GLY A 434 -2.93 -33.07 40.54
C GLY A 434 -1.53 -32.65 40.12
N TRP A 435 -1.26 -31.35 40.28
CA TRP A 435 0.04 -30.74 39.97
C TRP A 435 1.03 -30.87 41.13
N VAL A 436 2.21 -31.41 40.84
CA VAL A 436 3.39 -31.41 41.71
C VAL A 436 4.48 -30.64 40.99
N GLY A 437 4.62 -29.35 41.33
CA GLY A 437 5.48 -28.41 40.61
C GLY A 437 5.06 -28.26 39.14
N ASN A 438 5.99 -28.49 38.21
CA ASN A 438 5.73 -28.45 36.77
C ASN A 438 5.21 -29.79 36.19
N TYR A 439 4.91 -30.78 37.03
CA TYR A 439 4.51 -32.14 36.63
C TYR A 439 3.08 -32.45 37.06
N TYR A 440 2.36 -33.26 36.29
CA TYR A 440 1.02 -33.72 36.65
C TYR A 440 1.06 -35.22 36.99
N LEU A 441 0.54 -35.59 38.16
CA LEU A 441 0.35 -36.98 38.56
C LEU A 441 -1.09 -37.40 38.28
N LYS A 442 -1.26 -38.55 37.63
CA LYS A 442 -2.56 -39.17 37.35
C LYS A 442 -3.03 -39.99 38.57
N SER A 443 -4.28 -40.45 38.55
CA SER A 443 -4.91 -41.19 39.67
C SER A 443 -4.29 -42.56 39.95
N ASP A 444 -3.45 -43.06 39.05
CA ASP A 444 -2.62 -44.26 39.24
C ASP A 444 -1.22 -43.94 39.81
N GLY A 445 -1.01 -42.70 40.27
CA GLY A 445 0.27 -42.18 40.78
C GLY A 445 1.31 -41.86 39.69
N LYS A 446 1.08 -42.22 38.42
CA LYS A 446 2.09 -42.03 37.36
C LYS A 446 2.08 -40.60 36.83
N ARG A 447 3.27 -40.09 36.49
CA ARG A 447 3.44 -38.80 35.83
C ARG A 447 2.91 -38.85 34.39
N ALA A 448 2.12 -37.84 34.02
CA ALA A 448 1.60 -37.67 32.67
C ALA A 448 2.69 -37.24 31.67
N LYS A 449 2.58 -37.68 30.39
CA LYS A 449 3.53 -37.42 29.29
C LYS A 449 2.82 -37.33 27.93
N ASN A 450 3.21 -36.37 27.09
CA ASN A 450 2.66 -36.13 25.74
C ASN A 450 1.11 -36.03 25.69
N GLU A 451 0.47 -35.64 26.79
CA GLU A 451 -0.99 -35.74 26.96
C GLU A 451 -1.59 -34.46 27.57
N TRP A 452 -2.89 -34.28 27.33
CA TRP A 452 -3.69 -33.25 27.98
C TRP A 452 -4.05 -33.67 29.39
N VAL A 453 -3.91 -32.74 30.33
CA VAL A 453 -4.18 -32.97 31.75
C VAL A 453 -5.12 -31.90 32.32
N ASP A 454 -5.61 -32.11 33.54
CA ASP A 454 -6.34 -31.11 34.32
C ASP A 454 -7.54 -30.52 33.52
N GLY A 455 -8.45 -31.40 33.09
CA GLY A 455 -9.63 -31.04 32.29
C GLY A 455 -9.34 -30.58 30.86
N GLY A 456 -8.18 -30.95 30.30
CA GLY A 456 -7.75 -30.46 28.98
C GLY A 456 -7.35 -28.99 28.98
N ARG A 457 -6.99 -28.45 30.15
CA ARG A 457 -6.58 -27.04 30.32
C ARG A 457 -5.08 -26.85 30.11
N TYR A 458 -4.26 -27.88 30.25
CA TYR A 458 -2.80 -27.84 30.12
C TYR A 458 -2.31 -29.06 29.34
N TYR A 459 -1.20 -28.90 28.64
CA TYR A 459 -0.50 -30.00 27.96
C TYR A 459 0.86 -30.26 28.63
N VAL A 460 1.27 -31.53 28.69
CA VAL A 460 2.59 -31.93 29.19
C VAL A 460 3.42 -32.60 28.09
N ASP A 461 4.72 -32.28 28.05
CA ASP A 461 5.66 -32.75 27.02
C ASP A 461 6.10 -34.23 27.20
N SER A 462 7.10 -34.66 26.43
CA SER A 462 7.65 -36.03 26.46
C SER A 462 8.36 -36.39 27.77
N ASP A 463 8.94 -35.40 28.45
CA ASP A 463 9.44 -35.60 29.81
C ASP A 463 8.26 -35.73 30.77
N GLY A 464 7.22 -34.93 30.54
CA GLY A 464 6.02 -34.74 31.34
C GLY A 464 6.01 -33.40 32.08
N LYS A 465 6.67 -32.35 31.54
CA LYS A 465 6.68 -30.96 32.03
C LYS A 465 5.50 -30.19 31.42
N LYS A 466 4.88 -29.29 32.19
CA LYS A 466 3.88 -28.32 31.71
C LYS A 466 4.47 -27.43 30.60
N VAL A 467 3.92 -27.50 29.38
CA VAL A 467 4.29 -26.62 28.26
C VAL A 467 3.77 -25.21 28.51
N LYS A 468 4.57 -24.20 28.15
CA LYS A 468 4.27 -22.76 28.33
C LYS A 468 4.72 -21.97 27.11
N SER A 469 4.00 -20.90 26.79
CA SER A 469 4.29 -19.92 25.72
C SER A 469 4.51 -20.48 24.31
N ASP A 470 4.17 -21.74 24.04
CA ASP A 470 4.50 -22.43 22.78
C ASP A 470 3.28 -23.11 22.14
N TRP A 471 3.41 -23.43 20.84
CA TRP A 471 2.42 -24.12 20.03
C TRP A 471 2.65 -25.64 20.07
N ILE A 472 1.60 -26.39 20.40
CA ILE A 472 1.60 -27.85 20.26
C ILE A 472 0.68 -28.27 19.10
N TYR A 473 1.03 -29.38 18.46
CA TYR A 473 0.18 -30.05 17.47
C TYR A 473 -0.31 -31.37 18.05
N ASP A 474 -1.60 -31.45 18.33
CA ASP A 474 -2.20 -32.70 18.79
C ASP A 474 -2.59 -33.56 17.58
N LYS A 475 -1.91 -34.70 17.45
CA LYS A 475 -2.15 -35.68 16.38
C LYS A 475 -3.55 -36.30 16.47
N ASN A 476 -4.10 -36.48 17.67
CA ASN A 476 -5.40 -37.11 17.90
C ASN A 476 -6.56 -36.19 17.46
N TYR A 477 -6.37 -34.87 17.56
CA TYR A 477 -7.34 -33.86 17.13
C TYR A 477 -6.98 -33.19 15.79
N GLY A 478 -5.90 -33.61 15.12
CA GLY A 478 -5.42 -33.04 13.86
C GLY A 478 -5.16 -31.53 13.88
N SER A 479 -4.89 -30.96 15.06
CA SER A 479 -5.08 -29.53 15.32
C SER A 479 -3.93 -28.90 16.12
N TYR A 480 -3.66 -27.63 15.81
CA TYR A 480 -2.75 -26.80 16.59
C TYR A 480 -3.47 -26.15 17.77
N TYR A 481 -2.77 -26.05 18.89
CA TYR A 481 -3.19 -25.36 20.12
C TYR A 481 -2.02 -24.51 20.61
N TYR A 482 -2.30 -23.44 21.36
CA TYR A 482 -1.28 -22.62 22.01
C TYR A 482 -1.41 -22.67 23.53
N LEU A 483 -0.29 -22.80 24.24
CA LEU A 483 -0.25 -22.70 25.70
C LEU A 483 0.27 -21.31 26.09
N THR A 484 -0.39 -20.65 27.03
CA THR A 484 -0.01 -19.32 27.53
C THR A 484 1.24 -19.39 28.43
N ALA A 485 1.71 -18.25 28.95
CA ALA A 485 2.85 -18.21 29.89
C ALA A 485 2.58 -18.97 31.20
N GLU A 486 1.31 -19.04 31.60
CA GLU A 486 0.83 -19.84 32.74
C GLU A 486 0.76 -21.34 32.40
N GLY A 487 0.91 -21.69 31.12
CA GLY A 487 0.80 -23.03 30.55
C GLY A 487 -0.61 -23.46 30.17
N SER A 488 -1.59 -22.56 30.28
CA SER A 488 -2.99 -22.86 30.02
C SER A 488 -3.33 -22.78 28.53
N SER A 489 -4.27 -23.60 28.06
CA SER A 489 -4.80 -23.58 26.70
C SER A 489 -5.41 -22.22 26.37
N ALA A 490 -4.82 -21.51 25.40
CA ALA A 490 -5.37 -20.27 24.88
C ALA A 490 -6.68 -20.55 24.12
N ARG A 491 -7.75 -19.85 24.49
CA ARG A 491 -9.11 -20.04 23.97
C ARG A 491 -9.78 -18.69 23.72
N ASN A 492 -10.61 -18.61 22.69
CA ASN A 492 -11.32 -17.40 22.25
C ASN A 492 -10.42 -16.15 22.10
N LYS A 493 -9.20 -16.31 21.59
CA LYS A 493 -8.24 -15.20 21.47
C LYS A 493 -7.27 -15.35 20.30
N TRP A 494 -6.73 -14.21 19.86
CA TRP A 494 -5.61 -14.15 18.94
C TRP A 494 -4.28 -14.49 19.63
N VAL A 495 -3.41 -15.18 18.89
CA VAL A 495 -1.99 -15.40 19.19
C VAL A 495 -1.22 -15.12 17.89
N GLY A 496 -0.57 -13.96 17.82
CA GLY A 496 0.04 -13.47 16.58
C GLY A 496 -1.01 -13.27 15.49
N ARG A 497 -0.89 -14.01 14.37
CA ARG A 497 -1.83 -13.97 13.23
C ARG A 497 -2.90 -15.07 13.26
N TYR A 498 -2.92 -15.90 14.29
CA TYR A 498 -3.79 -17.08 14.39
C TYR A 498 -4.84 -16.89 15.48
N TYR A 499 -6.05 -17.40 15.28
CA TYR A 499 -7.13 -17.36 16.27
C TYR A 499 -7.36 -18.74 16.88
N LEU A 500 -7.41 -18.82 18.22
CA LEU A 500 -7.76 -20.04 18.96
C LEU A 500 -9.23 -19.99 19.38
N LYS A 501 -9.98 -21.05 19.06
CA LYS A 501 -11.43 -21.17 19.29
C LYS A 501 -11.76 -21.50 20.75
N SER A 502 -13.05 -21.68 21.05
CA SER A 502 -13.54 -21.98 22.41
C SER A 502 -13.06 -23.34 22.95
N ASP A 503 -12.80 -24.29 22.06
CA ASP A 503 -12.19 -25.59 22.37
C ASP A 503 -10.65 -25.55 22.39
N GLY A 504 -10.04 -24.40 22.08
CA GLY A 504 -8.60 -24.18 22.04
C GLY A 504 -7.94 -24.53 20.70
N LYS A 505 -8.67 -25.07 19.72
CA LYS A 505 -8.12 -25.37 18.40
C LYS A 505 -7.88 -24.09 17.60
N MET A 506 -6.78 -24.06 16.85
CA MET A 506 -6.52 -23.05 15.83
C MET A 506 -7.58 -23.09 14.73
N ALA A 507 -8.17 -21.94 14.42
CA ALA A 507 -9.16 -21.78 13.37
C ALA A 507 -8.54 -21.87 11.96
N LYS A 508 -9.30 -22.36 10.97
CA LYS A 508 -8.91 -22.46 9.55
C LYS A 508 -10.11 -22.33 8.61
N ASN A 509 -9.95 -21.60 7.50
CA ASN A 509 -10.98 -21.38 6.46
C ASN A 509 -12.33 -20.88 7.01
N GLU A 510 -12.33 -20.10 8.10
CA GLU A 510 -13.55 -19.76 8.82
C GLU A 510 -13.56 -18.30 9.31
N TRP A 511 -14.77 -17.81 9.60
CA TRP A 511 -14.99 -16.52 10.23
C TRP A 511 -14.81 -16.62 11.75
N VAL A 512 -13.98 -15.76 12.32
CA VAL A 512 -13.60 -15.78 13.75
C VAL A 512 -13.91 -14.44 14.43
N ASP A 513 -13.78 -14.41 15.77
CA ASP A 513 -13.81 -13.18 16.58
C ASP A 513 -15.05 -12.31 16.29
N GLY A 514 -16.23 -12.87 16.58
CA GLY A 514 -17.53 -12.25 16.30
C GLY A 514 -17.92 -12.20 14.81
N GLY A 515 -17.21 -12.93 13.95
CA GLY A 515 -17.38 -12.85 12.49
C GLY A 515 -16.78 -11.58 11.88
N ARG A 516 -15.83 -10.95 12.58
CA ARG A 516 -15.14 -9.72 12.16
C ARG A 516 -13.91 -9.99 11.29
N TYR A 517 -13.29 -11.17 11.40
CA TYR A 517 -12.07 -11.52 10.68
C TYR A 517 -12.21 -12.91 10.05
N TYR A 518 -11.49 -13.16 8.95
CA TYR A 518 -11.45 -14.46 8.28
C TYR A 518 -10.04 -15.04 8.32
N VAL A 519 -9.91 -16.33 8.63
CA VAL A 519 -8.61 -17.04 8.64
C VAL A 519 -8.45 -18.00 7.46
N GLY A 520 -7.24 -18.10 6.92
CA GLY A 520 -6.90 -18.93 5.76
C GLY A 520 -6.84 -20.43 6.05
N SER A 521 -6.39 -21.21 5.06
CA SER A 521 -6.18 -22.66 5.16
C SER A 521 -4.94 -23.03 6.00
N ASP A 522 -3.99 -22.11 6.06
CA ASP A 522 -2.88 -22.06 7.02
C ASP A 522 -3.34 -21.71 8.45
N GLY A 523 -4.46 -20.99 8.58
CA GLY A 523 -5.01 -20.43 9.82
C GLY A 523 -4.63 -18.96 10.06
N GLU A 524 -3.95 -18.30 9.12
CA GLU A 524 -3.57 -16.90 9.26
C GLU A 524 -4.71 -15.94 8.94
N MET A 525 -4.79 -14.83 9.69
CA MET A 525 -5.71 -13.73 9.42
C MET A 525 -5.51 -13.15 8.02
N VAL A 526 -6.51 -13.34 7.16
CA VAL A 526 -6.55 -12.87 5.78
C VAL A 526 -6.79 -11.36 5.72
N ARG A 527 -6.12 -10.67 4.79
CA ARG A 527 -6.20 -9.20 4.63
C ARG A 527 -6.17 -8.80 3.15
N GLY A 528 -6.82 -7.68 2.83
CA GLY A 528 -6.74 -6.98 1.54
C GLY A 528 -7.33 -7.71 0.34
N LYS A 529 -8.08 -8.81 0.53
CA LYS A 529 -8.61 -9.65 -0.55
C LYS A 529 -10.03 -10.13 -0.29
N TRP A 530 -10.66 -10.61 -1.36
CA TRP A 530 -11.96 -11.27 -1.27
C TRP A 530 -11.79 -12.67 -0.63
N VAL A 531 -12.79 -13.07 0.15
CA VAL A 531 -12.82 -14.34 0.89
C VAL A 531 -14.18 -15.03 0.72
N ASP A 532 -14.29 -16.26 1.21
CA ASP A 532 -15.56 -16.98 1.32
C ASP A 532 -16.34 -17.03 -0.02
N GLY A 533 -15.68 -17.57 -1.05
CA GLY A 533 -16.21 -17.66 -2.42
C GLY A 533 -16.36 -16.33 -3.17
N GLY A 534 -15.80 -15.23 -2.64
CA GLY A 534 -16.01 -13.88 -3.17
C GLY A 534 -17.27 -13.19 -2.64
N ARG A 535 -17.87 -13.72 -1.57
CA ARG A 535 -19.06 -13.12 -0.93
C ARG A 535 -18.73 -11.87 -0.11
N TYR A 536 -17.53 -11.80 0.46
CA TYR A 536 -17.08 -10.73 1.35
C TYR A 536 -15.66 -10.28 1.04
N TYR A 537 -15.36 -9.03 1.39
CA TYR A 537 -14.02 -8.45 1.31
C TYR A 537 -13.50 -8.18 2.72
N VAL A 538 -12.23 -8.52 2.98
CA VAL A 538 -11.52 -8.13 4.21
C VAL A 538 -10.48 -7.06 3.90
N GLY A 539 -10.43 -6.01 4.71
CA GLY A 539 -9.53 -4.87 4.52
C GLY A 539 -8.07 -5.22 4.81
N TYR A 540 -7.16 -4.26 4.65
CA TYR A 540 -5.74 -4.44 4.98
C TYR A 540 -5.50 -4.64 6.49
N ASP A 541 -6.46 -4.24 7.32
CA ASP A 541 -6.62 -4.55 8.74
C ASP A 541 -7.04 -6.00 9.02
N GLY A 542 -7.53 -6.73 8.02
CA GLY A 542 -8.15 -8.05 8.13
C GLY A 542 -9.62 -8.02 8.54
N VAL A 543 -10.19 -6.84 8.80
CA VAL A 543 -11.58 -6.67 9.24
C VAL A 543 -12.52 -6.85 8.05
N ARG A 544 -13.64 -7.53 8.26
CA ARG A 544 -14.76 -7.65 7.33
C ARG A 544 -15.32 -6.29 6.99
N GLN A 545 -15.08 -5.85 5.76
CA GLN A 545 -15.56 -4.55 5.30
C GLN A 545 -17.01 -4.67 4.79
N PRO A 546 -17.78 -3.56 4.78
CA PRO A 546 -18.95 -3.43 3.94
C PRO A 546 -18.62 -3.77 2.48
N LYS A 547 -19.64 -4.14 1.70
CA LYS A 547 -19.47 -4.47 0.29
C LYS A 547 -18.84 -3.28 -0.46
N PRO A 548 -17.67 -3.43 -1.11
CA PRO A 548 -16.97 -2.31 -1.73
C PRO A 548 -17.81 -1.57 -2.79
N ALA A 549 -17.54 -0.27 -2.96
CA ALA A 549 -18.24 0.59 -3.93
C ALA A 549 -18.14 0.11 -5.39
N ASP A 550 -17.17 -0.76 -5.71
CA ASP A 550 -17.03 -1.44 -7.00
C ASP A 550 -18.14 -2.50 -7.27
N GLY A 551 -19.10 -2.64 -6.35
CA GLY A 551 -20.38 -3.31 -6.58
C GLY A 551 -20.36 -4.80 -6.28
N ASN A 552 -20.42 -5.63 -7.31
CA ASN A 552 -20.43 -7.09 -7.20
C ASN A 552 -19.03 -7.66 -7.54
N PRO A 553 -18.70 -8.93 -7.21
CA PRO A 553 -17.36 -9.46 -7.45
C PRO A 553 -16.99 -9.53 -8.95
N TYR A 554 -17.96 -9.58 -9.85
CA TYR A 554 -17.76 -9.58 -11.31
C TYR A 554 -17.37 -8.18 -11.82
N SER A 555 -18.02 -7.11 -11.34
CA SER A 555 -17.66 -5.73 -11.69
C SER A 555 -16.34 -5.31 -11.04
N ALA A 556 -16.09 -5.72 -9.80
CA ALA A 556 -14.80 -5.51 -9.14
C ALA A 556 -13.64 -6.26 -9.84
N ALA A 557 -13.86 -7.51 -10.26
CA ALA A 557 -12.88 -8.26 -11.05
C ALA A 557 -12.63 -7.60 -12.42
N LEU A 558 -13.67 -7.13 -13.12
CA LEU A 558 -13.54 -6.43 -14.40
C LEU A 558 -12.79 -5.10 -14.28
N LYS A 559 -13.05 -4.31 -13.24
CA LYS A 559 -12.28 -3.09 -12.94
C LYS A 559 -10.81 -3.43 -12.72
N LYS A 560 -10.52 -4.40 -11.84
CA LYS A 560 -9.14 -4.84 -11.55
C LYS A 560 -8.45 -5.43 -12.79
N ALA A 561 -9.19 -6.08 -13.68
CA ALA A 561 -8.69 -6.58 -14.95
C ALA A 561 -8.29 -5.43 -15.89
N LYS A 562 -9.08 -4.35 -15.94
CA LYS A 562 -8.73 -3.13 -16.69
C LYS A 562 -7.46 -2.49 -16.15
N ASP A 563 -7.34 -2.33 -14.83
CA ASP A 563 -6.12 -1.81 -14.18
C ASP A 563 -4.86 -2.58 -14.61
N TYR A 564 -4.89 -3.92 -14.51
CA TYR A 564 -3.77 -4.78 -14.89
C TYR A 564 -3.49 -4.79 -16.39
N ASN A 565 -4.52 -4.67 -17.23
CA ASN A 565 -4.34 -4.62 -18.67
C ASN A 565 -3.71 -3.29 -19.13
N SER A 566 -4.09 -2.16 -18.52
CA SER A 566 -3.56 -0.84 -18.87
C SER A 566 -2.14 -0.57 -18.35
N PHE A 567 -1.78 -1.11 -17.17
CA PHE A 567 -0.46 -0.88 -16.57
C PHE A 567 0.53 -2.02 -16.84
N SER A 568 0.09 -3.27 -16.68
CA SER A 568 0.97 -4.44 -16.76
C SER A 568 0.96 -5.14 -18.11
N HIS A 569 0.01 -4.86 -19.02
CA HIS A 569 -0.11 -5.48 -20.34
C HIS A 569 0.10 -7.01 -20.28
N MET A 570 -0.66 -7.68 -19.41
CA MET A 570 -0.51 -9.11 -19.13
C MET A 570 -1.06 -10.00 -20.24
N SER A 571 -0.58 -11.25 -20.32
CA SER A 571 -1.29 -12.27 -21.08
C SER A 571 -2.62 -12.63 -20.40
N LYS A 572 -3.53 -13.25 -21.17
CA LYS A 572 -4.80 -13.77 -20.66
C LYS A 572 -4.62 -14.73 -19.46
N LYS A 573 -3.54 -15.52 -19.46
CA LYS A 573 -3.22 -16.48 -18.39
C LYS A 573 -2.65 -15.79 -17.14
N ALA A 574 -1.67 -14.89 -17.32
CA ALA A 574 -1.14 -14.11 -16.20
C ALA A 574 -2.24 -13.29 -15.50
N LEU A 575 -3.16 -12.70 -16.28
CA LEU A 575 -4.29 -11.96 -15.76
C LEU A 575 -5.29 -12.84 -14.97
N TYR A 576 -5.59 -14.04 -15.45
CA TYR A 576 -6.44 -15.01 -14.74
C TYR A 576 -5.88 -15.33 -13.36
N GLU A 577 -4.59 -15.69 -13.31
CA GLU A 577 -3.90 -16.07 -12.07
C GLU A 577 -3.81 -14.89 -11.10
N GLN A 578 -3.49 -13.69 -11.58
CA GLN A 578 -3.41 -12.47 -10.75
C GLN A 578 -4.76 -12.13 -10.10
N LEU A 579 -5.86 -12.21 -10.86
CA LEU A 579 -7.20 -11.95 -10.30
C LEU A 579 -7.62 -13.06 -9.31
N THR A 580 -7.27 -14.32 -9.59
CA THR A 580 -7.51 -15.45 -8.66
C THR A 580 -6.74 -15.26 -7.35
N TRP A 581 -5.50 -14.77 -7.41
CA TRP A 581 -4.69 -14.45 -6.21
C TRP A 581 -5.30 -13.36 -5.33
N HIS A 582 -6.00 -12.38 -5.93
CA HIS A 582 -6.81 -11.37 -5.22
C HIS A 582 -8.13 -11.88 -4.65
N GLY A 583 -8.41 -13.20 -4.74
CA GLY A 583 -9.57 -13.85 -4.13
C GLY A 583 -10.86 -13.77 -4.94
N PHE A 584 -10.80 -13.33 -6.20
CA PHE A 584 -11.95 -13.39 -7.10
C PHE A 584 -12.27 -14.86 -7.45
N SER A 585 -13.56 -15.22 -7.47
CA SER A 585 -14.00 -16.55 -7.89
C SER A 585 -13.68 -16.80 -9.36
N GLY A 586 -13.46 -18.05 -9.76
CA GLY A 586 -13.21 -18.41 -11.17
C GLY A 586 -14.28 -17.89 -12.14
N SER A 587 -15.55 -17.81 -11.70
CA SER A 587 -16.64 -17.19 -12.47
C SER A 587 -16.48 -15.68 -12.63
N ALA A 588 -16.06 -14.95 -11.60
CA ALA A 588 -15.79 -13.51 -11.65
C ALA A 588 -14.54 -13.20 -12.49
N VAL A 589 -13.49 -14.01 -12.37
CA VAL A 589 -12.27 -13.93 -13.21
C VAL A 589 -12.61 -14.18 -14.68
N GLN A 590 -13.37 -15.22 -14.99
CA GLN A 590 -13.75 -15.54 -16.37
C GLN A 590 -14.66 -14.47 -16.98
N TYR A 591 -15.61 -13.94 -16.22
CA TYR A 591 -16.43 -12.80 -16.63
C TYR A 591 -15.56 -11.58 -16.93
N ALA A 592 -14.64 -11.23 -16.03
CA ALA A 592 -13.74 -10.09 -16.19
C ALA A 592 -12.91 -10.20 -17.46
N ILE A 593 -12.33 -11.37 -17.73
CA ILE A 593 -11.56 -11.66 -18.95
C ILE A 593 -12.44 -11.57 -20.21
N ASN A 594 -13.69 -12.06 -20.15
CA ASN A 594 -14.62 -12.01 -21.27
C ASN A 594 -15.12 -10.59 -21.59
N HIS A 595 -15.23 -9.70 -20.60
CA HIS A 595 -15.75 -8.34 -20.76
C HIS A 595 -14.65 -7.26 -20.80
N LEU A 596 -13.38 -7.66 -20.75
CA LEU A 596 -12.23 -6.77 -20.83
C LEU A 596 -11.95 -6.30 -22.28
N ASN A 597 -12.26 -7.13 -23.27
CA ASN A 597 -11.97 -6.91 -24.69
C ASN A 597 -10.50 -6.54 -24.98
N ALA A 598 -9.55 -7.10 -24.22
CA ALA A 598 -8.12 -6.86 -24.42
C ALA A 598 -7.57 -7.55 -25.67
N ASP A 599 -6.78 -6.82 -26.44
CA ASP A 599 -5.89 -7.40 -27.44
C ASP A 599 -4.61 -7.91 -26.77
N TYR A 600 -4.57 -9.22 -26.51
CA TYR A 600 -3.42 -9.89 -25.91
C TYR A 600 -2.20 -9.96 -26.84
N LYS A 601 -2.37 -9.80 -28.17
CA LYS A 601 -1.25 -9.68 -29.12
C LYS A 601 -0.63 -8.28 -29.06
N ALA A 602 -1.43 -7.23 -28.90
CA ALA A 602 -0.94 -5.89 -28.61
C ALA A 602 -0.24 -5.83 -27.24
N ASN A 603 -0.76 -6.52 -26.21
CA ASN A 603 -0.06 -6.65 -24.93
C ASN A 603 1.30 -7.35 -25.07
N ALA A 604 1.38 -8.43 -25.86
CA ALA A 604 2.64 -9.12 -26.16
C ALA A 604 3.63 -8.17 -26.87
N LEU A 605 3.16 -7.32 -27.79
CA LEU A 605 3.95 -6.30 -28.48
C LEU A 605 4.49 -5.22 -27.53
N ILE A 606 3.66 -4.72 -26.62
CA ILE A 606 4.09 -3.74 -25.63
C ILE A 606 5.08 -4.36 -24.62
N GLN A 607 4.92 -5.64 -24.26
CA GLN A 607 5.89 -6.35 -23.43
C GLN A 607 7.20 -6.64 -24.17
N ALA A 608 7.16 -7.07 -25.44
CA ALA A 608 8.34 -7.28 -26.27
C ALA A 608 9.17 -5.99 -26.44
N ARG A 609 8.50 -4.84 -26.59
CA ARG A 609 9.14 -3.51 -26.65
C ARG A 609 9.85 -3.08 -25.36
N LYS A 610 9.65 -3.76 -24.23
CA LYS A 610 10.45 -3.57 -22.99
C LYS A 610 11.77 -4.35 -23.00
N TYR A 611 12.02 -5.14 -24.04
CA TYR A 611 13.15 -6.06 -24.16
C TYR A 611 13.91 -5.89 -25.50
N THR A 612 13.97 -4.67 -26.04
CA THR A 612 14.65 -4.34 -27.31
C THR A 612 16.12 -4.74 -27.37
N ASP A 613 16.75 -4.88 -26.21
CA ASP A 613 18.17 -5.24 -26.06
C ASP A 613 18.41 -6.77 -26.14
N LEU A 614 17.36 -7.58 -26.25
CA LEU A 614 17.42 -9.04 -26.31
C LEU A 614 17.20 -9.56 -27.74
N SER A 615 17.76 -10.75 -28.05
CA SER A 615 17.49 -11.42 -29.33
C SER A 615 16.02 -11.84 -29.47
N LYS A 616 15.54 -12.04 -30.71
CA LYS A 616 14.18 -12.53 -30.98
C LYS A 616 13.89 -13.84 -30.23
N THR A 617 14.86 -14.75 -30.19
CA THR A 617 14.84 -15.98 -29.37
C THR A 617 14.64 -15.70 -27.88
N LYS A 618 15.39 -14.76 -27.28
CA LYS A 618 15.27 -14.44 -25.85
C LYS A 618 13.98 -13.69 -25.52
N ILE A 619 13.47 -12.86 -26.43
CA ILE A 619 12.14 -12.25 -26.31
C ILE A 619 11.06 -13.34 -26.34
N TYR A 620 11.16 -14.33 -27.26
CA TYR A 620 10.23 -15.46 -27.32
C TYR A 620 10.21 -16.27 -26.01
N GLU A 621 11.38 -16.64 -25.49
CA GLU A 621 11.51 -17.33 -24.20
C GLU A 621 10.90 -16.50 -23.06
N ARG A 622 11.14 -15.18 -23.02
CA ARG A 622 10.64 -14.27 -21.97
C ARG A 622 9.12 -14.15 -22.00
N LEU A 623 8.52 -14.02 -23.18
CA LEU A 623 7.07 -13.90 -23.39
C LEU A 623 6.34 -15.22 -23.11
N THR A 624 6.85 -16.34 -23.63
CA THR A 624 6.25 -17.67 -23.43
C THR A 624 6.56 -18.28 -22.06
N SER A 625 7.52 -17.73 -21.31
CA SER A 625 7.94 -18.19 -19.99
C SER A 625 6.74 -18.45 -19.06
N PRO A 626 6.65 -19.66 -18.47
CA PRO A 626 5.63 -20.00 -17.47
C PRO A 626 5.67 -19.15 -16.20
N TRP A 627 6.72 -18.34 -15.99
CA TRP A 627 6.89 -17.53 -14.78
C TRP A 627 6.78 -16.01 -15.04
N ILE A 628 6.97 -15.56 -16.29
CA ILE A 628 7.14 -14.15 -16.63
C ILE A 628 5.98 -13.67 -17.52
N GLY A 629 6.07 -13.84 -18.84
CA GLY A 629 5.04 -13.35 -19.76
C GLY A 629 3.76 -14.19 -19.80
N ARG A 630 3.89 -15.53 -19.73
CA ARG A 630 2.79 -16.50 -19.89
C ARG A 630 1.93 -16.27 -21.16
N PHE A 631 2.47 -15.67 -22.22
CA PHE A 631 1.79 -15.49 -23.51
C PHE A 631 1.76 -16.81 -24.28
N THR A 632 0.82 -16.95 -25.23
CA THR A 632 0.82 -18.08 -26.16
C THR A 632 1.98 -17.96 -27.16
N LYS A 633 2.30 -19.06 -27.87
CA LYS A 633 3.35 -19.05 -28.90
C LYS A 633 2.98 -18.11 -30.05
N GLU A 634 1.69 -18.02 -30.38
CA GLU A 634 1.13 -17.20 -31.45
C GLU A 634 1.15 -15.71 -31.07
N GLU A 635 0.85 -15.38 -29.81
CA GLU A 635 0.99 -14.03 -29.24
C GLU A 635 2.47 -13.59 -29.24
N ALA A 636 3.39 -14.46 -28.82
CA ALA A 636 4.82 -14.17 -28.80
C ALA A 636 5.43 -14.05 -30.22
N ASN A 637 5.01 -14.91 -31.17
CA ASN A 637 5.48 -14.87 -32.56
C ASN A 637 4.95 -13.62 -33.30
N TYR A 638 3.67 -13.27 -33.13
CA TYR A 638 3.15 -11.97 -33.59
C TYR A 638 3.96 -10.82 -32.95
N ALA A 639 4.23 -10.97 -31.65
CA ALA A 639 5.15 -10.18 -30.86
C ALA A 639 6.42 -9.77 -31.62
N ILE A 640 7.18 -10.80 -32.00
CA ILE A 640 8.49 -10.69 -32.63
C ILE A 640 8.40 -10.25 -34.10
N GLN A 641 7.36 -10.68 -34.82
CA GLN A 641 7.11 -10.26 -36.21
C GLN A 641 6.74 -8.77 -36.33
N LYS A 642 6.20 -8.17 -35.26
CA LYS A 642 5.82 -6.75 -35.18
C LYS A 642 6.80 -5.88 -34.37
N LEU A 643 7.97 -6.42 -34.01
CA LEU A 643 9.13 -5.60 -33.67
C LEU A 643 10.00 -5.39 -34.91
N ASP A 644 10.35 -4.13 -35.17
CA ASP A 644 11.38 -3.74 -36.15
C ASP A 644 12.80 -4.03 -35.60
N LEU A 645 13.01 -5.28 -35.20
CA LEU A 645 14.30 -5.81 -34.79
C LEU A 645 15.10 -6.19 -36.02
N ALA A 646 16.27 -5.54 -36.15
CA ALA A 646 17.32 -5.87 -37.09
C ALA A 646 17.61 -7.39 -37.14
N PRO A 647 18.06 -7.93 -38.28
CA PRO A 647 18.20 -9.39 -38.49
C PRO A 647 19.07 -10.04 -37.42
N GLU A 648 18.75 -11.28 -37.02
CA GLU A 648 19.51 -12.01 -36.01
C GLU A 648 20.96 -12.18 -36.49
N GLY A 649 21.92 -11.77 -35.65
CA GLY A 649 23.33 -11.60 -36.03
C GLY A 649 23.79 -10.13 -36.18
N SER A 650 22.88 -9.16 -36.21
CA SER A 650 23.17 -7.71 -36.16
C SER A 650 23.60 -7.18 -34.76
N ILE A 651 23.96 -8.08 -33.85
CA ILE A 651 24.31 -7.77 -32.47
C ILE A 651 25.64 -7.01 -32.41
N ALA A 652 25.57 -5.73 -32.04
CA ALA A 652 26.39 -5.09 -31.01
C ALA A 652 27.83 -5.62 -30.79
N ARG A 653 28.64 -5.72 -31.86
CA ARG A 653 30.03 -6.20 -31.76
C ARG A 653 30.90 -5.23 -30.96
N ASN A 654 31.70 -5.77 -30.05
CA ASN A 654 32.62 -5.03 -29.18
C ASN A 654 31.95 -3.93 -28.34
N LYS A 655 30.73 -4.16 -27.84
CA LYS A 655 30.09 -3.24 -26.89
C LYS A 655 29.27 -3.94 -25.81
N TRP A 656 28.99 -3.18 -24.76
CA TRP A 656 28.04 -3.54 -23.70
C TRP A 656 26.59 -3.52 -24.18
N VAL A 657 25.81 -4.48 -23.71
CA VAL A 657 24.35 -4.55 -23.83
C VAL A 657 23.82 -4.97 -22.46
N GLY A 658 23.22 -4.02 -21.73
CA GLY A 658 22.94 -4.19 -20.31
C GLY A 658 24.23 -4.49 -19.52
N TYR A 659 24.23 -5.56 -18.73
CA TYR A 659 25.39 -6.02 -17.97
C TYR A 659 26.31 -7.00 -18.72
N TYR A 660 26.06 -7.29 -20.00
CA TYR A 660 26.78 -8.30 -20.78
C TYR A 660 27.63 -7.63 -21.87
N TYR A 661 28.88 -8.08 -22.05
CA TYR A 661 29.74 -7.60 -23.14
C TYR A 661 29.72 -8.59 -24.30
N TYR A 662 29.45 -8.09 -25.51
CA TYR A 662 29.41 -8.90 -26.73
C TYR A 662 30.70 -8.70 -27.54
N LYS A 663 31.39 -9.82 -27.82
CA LYS A 663 32.66 -9.85 -28.57
C LYS A 663 32.44 -9.69 -30.07
N SER A 664 33.53 -9.60 -30.83
CA SER A 664 33.52 -9.42 -32.29
C SER A 664 32.81 -10.56 -33.04
N ASP A 665 32.82 -11.77 -32.47
CA ASP A 665 32.12 -12.97 -32.98
C ASP A 665 30.64 -13.05 -32.54
N GLY A 666 30.13 -12.03 -31.85
CA GLY A 666 28.76 -11.98 -31.34
C GLY A 666 28.50 -12.85 -30.10
N LYS A 667 29.52 -13.51 -29.53
CA LYS A 667 29.36 -14.27 -28.26
C LYS A 667 29.52 -13.34 -27.05
N ILE A 668 28.85 -13.71 -25.96
CA ILE A 668 29.01 -13.06 -24.65
C ILE A 668 30.39 -13.41 -24.09
N ALA A 669 31.14 -12.41 -23.65
CA ALA A 669 32.41 -12.58 -22.97
C ALA A 669 32.23 -13.18 -21.56
N LYS A 670 33.14 -14.05 -21.11
CA LYS A 670 33.05 -14.78 -19.83
C LYS A 670 34.43 -15.00 -19.20
N ASN A 671 34.54 -14.77 -17.88
CA ASN A 671 35.78 -14.90 -17.10
C ASN A 671 36.98 -14.12 -17.68
N GLU A 672 36.74 -13.02 -18.37
CA GLU A 672 37.76 -12.30 -19.13
C GLU A 672 37.67 -10.78 -18.92
N TRP A 673 38.78 -10.10 -19.20
CA TRP A 673 38.85 -8.64 -19.20
C TRP A 673 38.43 -8.11 -20.57
N VAL A 674 37.52 -7.14 -20.59
CA VAL A 674 36.93 -6.55 -21.82
C VAL A 674 37.20 -5.04 -21.89
N ASP A 675 36.88 -4.42 -23.03
CA ASP A 675 36.91 -2.97 -23.24
C ASP A 675 38.23 -2.31 -22.79
N GLY A 676 39.32 -2.67 -23.49
CA GLY A 676 40.68 -2.20 -23.19
C GLY A 676 41.26 -2.72 -21.86
N GLY A 677 40.66 -3.75 -21.28
CA GLY A 677 41.05 -4.28 -19.97
C GLY A 677 40.48 -3.51 -18.78
N ARG A 678 39.54 -2.58 -19.02
CA ARG A 678 38.96 -1.69 -18.01
C ARG A 678 37.89 -2.37 -17.14
N TYR A 679 37.23 -3.41 -17.64
CA TYR A 679 36.11 -4.09 -16.97
C TYR A 679 36.28 -5.61 -17.04
N TYR A 680 35.77 -6.33 -16.03
CA TYR A 680 35.80 -7.80 -15.98
C TYR A 680 34.39 -8.39 -16.05
N VAL A 681 34.21 -9.47 -16.81
CA VAL A 681 32.95 -10.23 -16.89
C VAL A 681 33.06 -11.57 -16.18
N GLY A 682 32.01 -11.96 -15.45
CA GLY A 682 31.95 -13.21 -14.70
C GLY A 682 31.77 -14.46 -15.55
N SER A 683 31.56 -15.60 -14.89
CA SER A 683 31.29 -16.90 -15.54
C SER A 683 29.88 -16.99 -16.11
N ASP A 684 28.94 -16.26 -15.52
CA ASP A 684 27.63 -15.89 -16.07
C ASP A 684 27.74 -15.06 -17.35
N GLY A 685 28.74 -14.17 -17.41
CA GLY A 685 28.98 -13.17 -18.46
C GLY A 685 28.57 -11.75 -18.05
N GLU A 686 28.19 -11.54 -16.78
CA GLU A 686 27.81 -10.22 -16.26
C GLU A 686 29.02 -9.41 -15.78
N MET A 687 28.93 -8.09 -15.92
CA MET A 687 29.93 -7.14 -15.42
C MET A 687 30.10 -7.27 -13.90
N ALA A 688 31.29 -7.67 -13.48
CA ALA A 688 31.68 -7.69 -12.07
C ALA A 688 31.72 -6.26 -11.50
N ARG A 689 31.18 -6.07 -10.30
CA ARG A 689 31.10 -4.77 -9.61
C ARG A 689 31.32 -4.95 -8.11
N GLY A 690 32.05 -4.02 -7.50
CA GLY A 690 32.27 -3.90 -6.05
C GLY A 690 32.99 -5.09 -5.41
N LYS A 691 33.68 -5.92 -6.20
CA LYS A 691 34.19 -7.23 -5.78
C LYS A 691 35.61 -7.49 -6.31
N TRP A 692 36.29 -8.44 -5.68
CA TRP A 692 37.55 -8.96 -6.22
C TRP A 692 37.27 -9.89 -7.40
N VAL A 693 38.19 -9.94 -8.37
CA VAL A 693 38.07 -10.72 -9.61
C VAL A 693 39.38 -11.42 -9.94
N ASP A 694 39.35 -12.31 -10.92
CA ASP A 694 40.55 -12.88 -11.54
C ASP A 694 41.51 -13.53 -10.51
N GLY A 695 40.95 -14.45 -9.72
CA GLY A 695 41.65 -15.15 -8.63
C GLY A 695 41.92 -14.31 -7.39
N GLY A 696 41.30 -13.12 -7.26
CA GLY A 696 41.57 -12.17 -6.18
C GLY A 696 42.75 -11.23 -6.47
N ARG A 697 43.22 -11.16 -7.73
CA ARG A 697 44.38 -10.34 -8.14
C ARG A 697 44.04 -8.87 -8.35
N TYR A 698 42.79 -8.56 -8.70
CA TYR A 698 42.33 -7.20 -8.99
C TYR A 698 40.99 -6.92 -8.31
N TYR A 699 40.73 -5.65 -8.01
CA TYR A 699 39.45 -5.16 -7.52
C TYR A 699 38.74 -4.36 -8.62
N VAL A 700 37.43 -4.57 -8.77
CA VAL A 700 36.56 -3.72 -9.61
C VAL A 700 35.61 -2.92 -8.75
N GLY A 701 35.49 -1.62 -9.03
CA GLY A 701 34.64 -0.70 -8.30
C GLY A 701 33.14 -1.01 -8.46
N TYR A 702 32.29 -0.26 -7.77
CA TYR A 702 30.83 -0.40 -7.91
C TYR A 702 30.31 0.01 -9.32
N ASP A 703 31.10 0.81 -10.03
CA ASP A 703 31.00 1.14 -11.46
C ASP A 703 31.41 -0.02 -12.39
N GLY A 704 32.12 -1.02 -11.88
CA GLY A 704 32.67 -2.15 -12.62
C GLY A 704 34.07 -1.91 -13.20
N VAL A 705 34.62 -0.71 -13.02
CA VAL A 705 35.93 -0.32 -13.55
C VAL A 705 37.03 -0.96 -12.69
N ARG A 706 38.11 -1.44 -13.33
CA ARG A 706 39.34 -1.87 -12.65
C ARG A 706 39.90 -0.71 -11.84
N GLN A 707 39.93 -0.85 -10.51
CA GLN A 707 40.52 0.17 -9.64
C GLN A 707 41.96 -0.19 -9.28
N LEU A 708 42.74 0.83 -8.97
CA LEU A 708 44.00 0.64 -8.25
C LEU A 708 43.71 0.05 -6.86
N LYS A 709 44.69 -0.67 -6.32
CA LYS A 709 44.55 -1.53 -5.13
C LYS A 709 43.90 -0.77 -3.95
N PRO A 710 42.79 -1.26 -3.35
CA PRO A 710 42.11 -0.58 -2.26
C PRO A 710 42.99 -0.36 -1.02
N ALA A 711 42.65 0.66 -0.22
CA ALA A 711 43.36 1.02 1.01
C ALA A 711 43.43 -0.11 2.05
N ASP A 712 42.50 -1.07 2.01
CA ASP A 712 42.47 -2.28 2.85
C ASP A 712 43.68 -3.22 2.64
N GLY A 713 44.50 -2.96 1.61
CA GLY A 713 45.79 -3.62 1.40
C GLY A 713 45.71 -4.87 0.52
N ASN A 714 46.10 -6.03 1.06
CA ASN A 714 46.08 -7.30 0.33
C ASN A 714 44.69 -7.97 0.45
N PRO A 715 44.31 -8.91 -0.43
CA PRO A 715 42.99 -9.54 -0.38
C PRO A 715 42.73 -10.33 0.92
N TYR A 716 43.79 -10.76 1.62
CA TYR A 716 43.72 -11.45 2.91
C TYR A 716 43.23 -10.52 4.04
N ASN A 717 43.78 -9.31 4.14
CA ASN A 717 43.37 -8.28 5.11
C ASN A 717 41.97 -7.73 4.78
N ALA A 718 41.66 -7.53 3.50
CA ALA A 718 40.33 -7.13 3.05
C ALA A 718 39.27 -8.20 3.38
N ALA A 719 39.57 -9.48 3.14
CA ALA A 719 38.71 -10.59 3.53
C ALA A 719 38.52 -10.66 5.06
N LEU A 720 39.59 -10.51 5.86
CA LEU A 720 39.53 -10.50 7.32
C LEU A 720 38.71 -9.33 7.87
N SER A 721 38.86 -8.13 7.31
CA SER A 721 38.09 -6.95 7.70
C SER A 721 36.59 -7.12 7.36
N LYS A 722 36.29 -7.72 6.21
CA LYS A 722 34.92 -8.08 5.82
C LYS A 722 34.35 -9.20 6.71
N ALA A 723 35.17 -10.17 7.10
CA ALA A 723 34.80 -11.25 8.03
C ALA A 723 34.43 -10.69 9.41
N LYS A 724 35.26 -9.79 9.96
CA LYS A 724 34.99 -9.07 11.22
C LYS A 724 33.68 -8.27 11.16
N SER A 725 33.43 -7.56 10.05
CA SER A 725 32.18 -6.84 9.81
C SER A 725 30.96 -7.76 9.81
N TYR A 726 30.98 -8.86 9.06
CA TYR A 726 29.87 -9.82 9.01
C TYR A 726 29.65 -10.57 10.33
N ASN A 727 30.72 -10.91 11.05
CA ASN A 727 30.63 -11.55 12.35
C ASN A 727 29.93 -10.64 13.37
N SER A 728 30.26 -9.35 13.37
CA SER A 728 29.76 -8.37 14.35
C SER A 728 28.35 -7.83 14.05
N SER A 729 27.86 -7.98 12.81
CA SER A 729 26.58 -7.39 12.37
C SER A 729 25.54 -8.39 11.82
N VAL A 730 25.97 -9.59 11.42
CA VAL A 730 25.10 -10.61 10.80
C VAL A 730 25.26 -11.98 11.47
N HIS A 731 26.13 -12.12 12.49
CA HIS A 731 26.28 -13.30 13.34
C HIS A 731 26.17 -14.61 12.56
N MET A 732 27.05 -14.78 11.57
CA MET A 732 27.04 -15.91 10.64
C MET A 732 27.66 -17.16 11.27
N SER A 733 27.30 -18.34 10.74
CA SER A 733 28.05 -19.59 10.96
C SER A 733 29.38 -19.57 10.20
N LYS A 734 30.32 -20.44 10.56
CA LYS A 734 31.61 -20.58 9.85
C LYS A 734 31.42 -20.82 8.35
N LYS A 735 30.43 -21.65 7.97
CA LYS A 735 30.12 -21.94 6.56
C LYS A 735 29.45 -20.76 5.85
N ALA A 736 28.44 -20.13 6.45
CA ALA A 736 27.77 -18.98 5.82
C ALA A 736 28.74 -17.82 5.58
N LEU A 737 29.71 -17.64 6.49
CA LEU A 737 30.76 -16.66 6.32
C LEU A 737 31.76 -17.02 5.19
N TYR A 738 32.12 -18.30 5.05
CA TYR A 738 32.91 -18.79 3.91
C TYR A 738 32.20 -18.52 2.58
N ASP A 739 30.95 -18.99 2.45
CA ASP A 739 30.13 -18.84 1.25
C ASP A 739 29.98 -17.36 0.86
N GLN A 740 29.72 -16.49 1.86
CA GLN A 740 29.55 -15.04 1.66
C GLN A 740 30.84 -14.34 1.21
N LEU A 741 32.00 -14.69 1.78
CA LEU A 741 33.29 -14.09 1.37
C LEU A 741 33.73 -14.58 -0.01
N ALA A 742 33.51 -15.86 -0.33
CA ALA A 742 33.73 -16.38 -1.68
C ALA A 742 32.84 -15.67 -2.72
N TRP A 743 31.59 -15.33 -2.37
CA TRP A 743 30.70 -14.55 -3.23
C TRP A 743 31.20 -13.12 -3.52
N HIS A 744 31.94 -12.50 -2.58
CA HIS A 744 32.67 -11.23 -2.80
C HIS A 744 33.96 -11.38 -3.64
N GLY A 745 34.21 -12.56 -4.19
CA GLY A 745 35.33 -12.82 -5.11
C GLY A 745 36.70 -12.93 -4.45
N PHE A 746 36.76 -13.07 -3.13
CA PHE A 746 37.98 -13.44 -2.42
C PHE A 746 38.40 -14.87 -2.81
N SER A 747 39.70 -15.11 -2.99
CA SER A 747 40.22 -16.46 -3.23
C SER A 747 39.97 -17.37 -2.03
N SER A 748 39.86 -18.68 -2.24
CA SER A 748 39.71 -19.66 -1.14
C SER A 748 40.79 -19.50 -0.08
N SER A 749 42.03 -19.15 -0.46
CA SER A 749 43.12 -18.86 0.48
C SER A 749 42.88 -17.61 1.33
N ALA A 750 42.34 -16.52 0.74
CA ALA A 750 42.00 -15.30 1.46
C ALA A 750 40.78 -15.48 2.36
N VAL A 751 39.77 -16.25 1.92
CA VAL A 751 38.61 -16.64 2.73
C VAL A 751 39.03 -17.51 3.92
N GLN A 752 39.87 -18.52 3.69
CA GLN A 752 40.36 -19.42 4.74
C GLN A 752 41.18 -18.65 5.78
N TYR A 753 42.17 -17.86 5.35
CA TYR A 753 42.93 -16.96 6.21
C TYR A 753 42.03 -16.04 7.04
N ALA A 754 41.04 -15.40 6.40
CA ALA A 754 40.12 -14.49 7.05
C ALA A 754 39.26 -15.16 8.13
N ILE A 755 38.92 -16.44 7.96
CA ILE A 755 38.18 -17.24 8.92
C ILE A 755 39.09 -17.70 10.08
N ASP A 756 40.31 -18.14 9.78
CA ASP A 756 41.25 -18.64 10.79
C ASP A 756 41.82 -17.51 11.67
N HIS A 757 41.88 -16.28 11.17
CA HIS A 757 42.31 -15.08 11.92
C HIS A 757 41.14 -14.27 12.51
N LEU A 758 39.90 -14.76 12.41
CA LEU A 758 38.70 -14.08 12.92
C LEU A 758 38.48 -14.27 14.43
N ASN A 759 38.84 -15.44 14.96
CA ASN A 759 38.57 -15.87 16.33
C ASN A 759 37.10 -15.69 16.77
N ALA A 760 36.15 -16.05 15.89
CA ALA A 760 34.72 -15.94 16.18
C ALA A 760 34.18 -17.10 17.04
N ASP A 761 33.37 -16.76 18.05
CA ASP A 761 32.50 -17.72 18.72
C ASP A 761 31.21 -17.93 17.91
N TYR A 762 31.20 -19.00 17.11
CA TYR A 762 30.06 -19.40 16.31
C TYR A 762 28.88 -19.95 17.13
N LYS A 763 29.11 -20.41 18.38
CA LYS A 763 28.03 -20.80 19.31
C LYS A 763 27.30 -19.57 19.86
N ALA A 764 28.05 -18.50 20.19
CA ALA A 764 27.47 -17.22 20.54
C ALA A 764 26.69 -16.60 19.36
N ASN A 765 27.22 -16.66 18.13
CA ASN A 765 26.50 -16.22 16.94
C ASN A 765 25.16 -16.98 16.76
N ALA A 766 25.18 -18.32 16.89
CA ALA A 766 23.97 -19.14 16.80
C ALA A 766 22.93 -18.73 17.85
N LEU A 767 23.35 -18.43 19.08
CA LEU A 767 22.48 -17.97 20.16
C LEU A 767 21.90 -16.57 19.90
N ILE A 768 22.68 -15.65 19.33
CA ILE A 768 22.17 -14.32 18.93
C ILE A 768 21.10 -14.48 17.83
N ARG A 769 21.38 -15.29 16.81
CA ARG A 769 20.40 -15.62 15.76
C ARG A 769 19.14 -16.31 16.27
N ALA A 770 19.27 -17.19 17.26
CA ALA A 770 18.13 -17.80 17.94
C ALA A 770 17.23 -16.75 18.62
N ARG A 771 17.84 -15.77 19.30
CA ARG A 771 17.14 -14.65 19.94
C ARG A 771 16.48 -13.71 18.92
N GLU A 772 17.11 -13.44 17.77
CA GLU A 772 16.50 -12.69 16.66
C GLU A 772 15.25 -13.39 16.12
N TYR A 773 15.35 -14.69 15.79
CA TYR A 773 14.22 -15.48 15.27
C TYR A 773 13.09 -15.63 16.29
N ARG A 774 13.41 -15.71 17.58
CA ARG A 774 12.41 -15.62 18.66
C ARG A 774 11.71 -14.26 18.62
N LYS A 775 12.46 -13.15 18.71
CA LYS A 775 11.92 -11.78 18.82
C LYS A 775 11.10 -11.33 17.61
N ASN A 776 11.60 -11.61 16.40
CA ASN A 776 11.03 -11.06 15.16
C ASN A 776 9.91 -11.94 14.56
N THR A 777 9.80 -13.21 14.96
CA THR A 777 8.87 -14.17 14.34
C THR A 777 8.14 -15.11 15.32
N ASN A 778 8.34 -14.99 16.64
CA ASN A 778 7.69 -15.81 17.68
C ASN A 778 7.73 -17.33 17.38
N LEU A 779 8.87 -17.80 16.86
CA LEU A 779 9.07 -19.20 16.49
C LEU A 779 9.34 -20.08 17.73
N SER A 780 8.83 -21.31 17.68
CA SER A 780 9.13 -22.36 18.66
C SER A 780 10.60 -22.78 18.59
N LYS A 781 11.13 -23.38 19.67
CA LYS A 781 12.54 -23.80 19.73
C LYS A 781 12.91 -24.76 18.58
N THR A 782 12.00 -25.65 18.17
CA THR A 782 12.17 -26.54 17.00
C THR A 782 12.33 -25.78 15.68
N LYS A 783 11.45 -24.81 15.39
CA LYS A 783 11.53 -24.03 14.13
C LYS A 783 12.77 -23.12 14.09
N ILE A 784 13.27 -22.70 15.25
CA ILE A 784 14.53 -21.96 15.36
C ILE A 784 15.71 -22.91 15.05
N TYR A 785 15.73 -24.13 15.59
CA TYR A 785 16.74 -25.15 15.27
C TYR A 785 16.78 -25.49 13.77
N GLU A 786 15.61 -25.76 13.17
CA GLU A 786 15.46 -26.00 11.72
C GLU A 786 16.02 -24.84 10.89
N ARG A 787 15.82 -23.59 11.34
CA ARG A 787 16.29 -22.40 10.61
C ARG A 787 17.78 -22.12 10.78
N LEU A 788 18.36 -22.42 11.96
CA LEU A 788 19.80 -22.35 12.21
C LEU A 788 20.57 -23.42 11.42
N THR A 789 20.08 -24.65 11.39
CA THR A 789 20.68 -25.77 10.64
C THR A 789 20.34 -25.75 9.15
N SER A 790 19.39 -24.90 8.71
CA SER A 790 18.98 -24.78 7.31
C SER A 790 20.17 -24.45 6.38
N PRO A 791 20.42 -25.24 5.32
CA PRO A 791 21.55 -25.03 4.40
C PRO A 791 21.45 -23.73 3.59
N TRP A 792 20.29 -23.08 3.59
CA TRP A 792 20.00 -21.84 2.86
C TRP A 792 20.01 -20.57 3.72
N ASN A 793 19.98 -20.68 5.05
CA ASN A 793 19.71 -19.54 5.94
C ASN A 793 20.73 -19.38 7.07
N GLY A 794 20.98 -20.43 7.84
CA GLY A 794 21.86 -20.39 9.01
C GLY A 794 23.17 -21.13 8.79
N GLN A 795 23.12 -22.33 8.17
CA GLN A 795 24.27 -23.22 7.97
C GLN A 795 25.10 -23.50 9.25
N PHE A 796 24.51 -23.35 10.43
CA PHE A 796 25.16 -23.72 11.69
C PHE A 796 25.25 -25.24 11.80
N THR A 797 26.30 -25.71 12.47
CA THR A 797 26.41 -27.11 12.90
C THR A 797 25.25 -27.48 13.83
N LYS A 798 24.98 -28.79 13.97
CA LYS A 798 23.94 -29.27 14.90
C LYS A 798 24.32 -28.90 16.34
N GLU A 799 25.61 -28.87 16.63
CA GLU A 799 26.24 -28.60 17.92
C GLU A 799 26.07 -27.13 18.32
N GLU A 800 26.33 -26.19 17.40
CA GLU A 800 26.06 -24.76 17.60
C GLU A 800 24.56 -24.47 17.71
N ALA A 801 23.72 -25.10 16.88
CA ALA A 801 22.28 -24.93 16.93
C ALA A 801 21.66 -25.52 18.21
N ASN A 802 22.13 -26.69 18.67
CA ASN A 802 21.70 -27.28 19.94
C ASN A 802 22.12 -26.41 21.13
N TYR A 803 23.37 -25.94 21.15
CA TYR A 803 23.84 -24.98 22.16
C TYR A 803 22.96 -23.72 22.19
N ALA A 804 22.67 -23.15 21.02
CA ALA A 804 21.81 -21.97 20.90
C ALA A 804 20.40 -22.22 21.45
N ILE A 805 19.78 -23.38 21.20
CA ILE A 805 18.46 -23.74 21.72
C ILE A 805 18.47 -24.00 23.23
N GLN A 806 19.52 -24.61 23.77
CA GLN A 806 19.69 -24.82 25.22
C GLN A 806 19.82 -23.49 25.97
N HIS A 807 20.53 -22.51 25.40
CA HIS A 807 20.75 -21.18 26.01
C HIS A 807 19.73 -20.13 25.57
N LEU A 808 18.76 -20.51 24.72
CA LEU A 808 17.59 -19.70 24.38
C LEU A 808 16.57 -19.82 25.52
N GLY A 809 16.71 -18.91 26.50
CA GLY A 809 15.74 -18.70 27.58
C GLY A 809 14.31 -18.59 27.07
N ASP A 810 13.37 -19.01 27.91
CA ASP A 810 12.01 -19.45 27.54
C ASP A 810 11.09 -18.40 26.90
#